data_AF-A0A8K9XXL4-F1
#
_entry.id   AF-A0A8K9XXL4-F1
#
_cell.length_a   1.000
_cell.length_b   1.000
_cell.length_c   1.000
_cell.angle_alpha   90.00
_cell.angle_beta   90.00
_cell.angle_gamma   90.00
#
_symmetry.space_group_name_H-M   'P 1'
#
loop_
_entity.id
_entity.type
_entity.pdbx_description
1 polymer ?
#
loop_
_entity_poly.entity_id
_entity_poly.type
_entity_poly.pdbx_seq_one_letter_code
_entity_poly.pdbx_strand_id
1 'polypeptide(L)'
;MLDRGEGSTTACCSIKQLKSLEMSLMLSKAVLMRCPSCADNFAHLHCINTCSPDQTTTINVTRTMNITTLGIVKEAVVGYQAYLSTSFADKSFESCKNVRIPATGGYAIATMCGRYGSALCTAQRWYDFQGDSSNGLAPLDIDFRLIPEGVTEGIPDGVVPYAGRALGCNEMTPTGAEVCSCQDCQASCPVVPSPPPPAEPFTIGGVDGYLVLCVIFLCVLILAFLLFVLSTYLLRKEEGKDSEKGKGKGKGMDKNGNNVSERLIEPWEVTCTDKNSLATQEFLGSGFRAWGTLVASHPLKVLLASAVVTAAFATGLMHIELTTDPVQLWSAPNSRARMEKDFHDKHFDPFFRTNQMILTAPGRPGHFYDSLLFGKQNFSGIIAKDLILELLKLQKKIQFWSNDLNRMASLKDVCFAPLNPSNPSLTDCAVNSLPQYFQNSVDNLNAKVNMTELGVTKEVDWRDHFIYSFVISPLSDEGYTTAEALILTFSLNNYPRDNVKFKVALEWEQRFLDIVQEYQKSPGNPFTFAYMAERSLEDEINRTTAEDIPIFMISYAVIFVYIAVALGEYTSFSRILVDSKFLVGLGGILVVGCSVLASMGFYAWIGIPSSLIILQVVPFLVLAVGADNIFIFVLEYQRDARRPGEKREERIGRVLGNVAPSMLLCSLSESVCFFLGALSTMPAVKSFALYAALAVLMDFVLQMTAFVALLSLDARRQDGNRCELACCVSVKTTAPSKPNEGFLLPAMRKYYAPVLLHPVTRVIVIVVFIFMFISSIYLMFYVTVGLDQELAMPQGSYMLEYFKYLYAYFEVGVPTYFVTTKGFNFTSIAGMNATCSSVGCDPFSLTQKIQYATEYPDLSYMAIPANSWVDDFIDWLNPGSKCCRLYSIGPNKGKFCPASECETLSSLFTIKLRKSKVTCVSVLLATRFMAYHTALTTSKEFTAALKIARELAHNITLSMRSIPGTSQDFEVFPYTVTYVFYEQYLTIVSEGLFNISLCLLPTFVVCCLLLGMDLRSGALNLLTIIMITVDTVGVMTLWGIDYNAVALINLVTAVGISVEFVSHMTRSFAMSIQPTHVERAKEATATMGSAVFAGVAMTNLPGIVVLAFAKAQLIQIFFFRLNLVITLLGMAHGLIFLPVLLSYFGESACVCACVGACQPTD
;
A
#
# COMPACT_ATOMS: atom_id res chain seq x y z
N MET A 1 -41.14 -1.75 -44.73
CA MET A 1 -41.93 -0.80 -45.55
C MET A 1 -42.01 -1.21 -47.03
N LEU A 2 -42.30 -2.48 -47.34
CA LEU A 2 -42.86 -2.87 -48.65
C LEU A 2 -44.38 -3.04 -48.57
N ASP A 3 -44.94 -2.99 -47.35
CA ASP A 3 -46.35 -3.21 -47.09
C ASP A 3 -47.19 -1.99 -47.45
N ARG A 4 -47.98 -2.10 -48.52
CA ARG A 4 -48.97 -1.11 -48.97
C ARG A 4 -50.40 -1.53 -48.59
N GLY A 5 -50.54 -2.61 -47.82
CA GLY A 5 -51.81 -3.26 -47.51
C GLY A 5 -51.99 -4.60 -48.23
N GLU A 6 -53.02 -5.33 -47.80
CA GLU A 6 -53.39 -6.65 -48.34
C GLU A 6 -53.87 -6.49 -49.80
N GLY A 7 -53.09 -7.03 -50.75
CA GLY A 7 -53.41 -7.00 -52.19
C GLY A 7 -52.79 -5.87 -53.02
N SER A 8 -52.13 -4.87 -52.39
CA SER A 8 -51.43 -3.76 -53.07
C SER A 8 -49.90 -3.88 -53.01
N THR A 9 -49.41 -4.91 -52.32
CA THR A 9 -48.00 -5.23 -52.13
C THR A 9 -47.46 -6.08 -53.29
N THR A 10 -46.59 -5.49 -54.10
CA THR A 10 -45.82 -6.19 -55.12
C THR A 10 -44.37 -6.34 -54.67
N ALA A 11 -43.80 -7.53 -54.85
CA ALA A 11 -42.42 -7.84 -54.49
C ALA A 11 -41.81 -8.84 -55.48
N CYS A 12 -40.50 -8.76 -55.71
CA CYS A 12 -39.77 -9.57 -56.70
C CYS A 12 -39.09 -10.81 -56.07
N CYS A 13 -39.57 -11.31 -54.94
CA CYS A 13 -38.95 -12.45 -54.26
C CYS A 13 -39.94 -13.53 -53.82
N SER A 14 -39.43 -14.76 -53.69
CA SER A 14 -40.17 -15.92 -53.22
C SER A 14 -40.05 -16.11 -51.71
N ILE A 15 -40.99 -16.86 -51.13
CA ILE A 15 -40.95 -17.26 -49.72
C ILE A 15 -39.66 -18.04 -49.37
N LYS A 16 -39.11 -18.80 -50.32
CA LYS A 16 -37.85 -19.53 -50.12
C LYS A 16 -36.67 -18.56 -49.97
N GLN A 17 -36.60 -17.53 -50.81
CA GLN A 17 -35.58 -16.49 -50.72
C GLN A 17 -35.70 -15.70 -49.41
N LEU A 18 -36.93 -15.35 -49.01
CA LEU A 18 -37.16 -14.67 -47.73
C LEU A 18 -36.70 -15.49 -46.52
N LYS A 19 -37.00 -16.79 -46.48
CA LYS A 19 -36.51 -17.68 -45.41
C LYS A 19 -35.00 -17.81 -45.42
N SER A 20 -34.38 -17.89 -46.60
CA SER A 20 -32.92 -17.93 -46.73
C SER A 20 -32.27 -16.63 -46.24
N LEU A 21 -32.86 -15.49 -46.61
CA LEU A 21 -32.42 -14.17 -46.19
C LEU A 21 -32.52 -14.01 -44.67
N GLU A 22 -33.64 -14.43 -44.07
CA GLU A 22 -33.82 -14.44 -42.62
C GLU A 22 -32.70 -15.23 -41.93
N MET A 23 -32.38 -16.44 -42.42
CA MET A 23 -31.29 -17.28 -41.90
C MET A 23 -29.91 -16.62 -42.04
N SER A 24 -29.62 -16.01 -43.19
CA SER A 24 -28.32 -15.35 -43.40
C SER A 24 -28.11 -14.13 -42.50
N LEU A 25 -29.18 -13.39 -42.17
CA LEU A 25 -29.09 -12.19 -41.35
C LEU A 25 -29.06 -12.47 -39.84
N MET A 26 -29.21 -13.73 -39.39
CA MET A 26 -29.34 -14.05 -37.96
C MET A 26 -28.12 -13.66 -37.15
N LEU A 27 -26.92 -13.97 -37.64
CA LEU A 27 -25.68 -13.66 -36.94
C LEU A 27 -25.48 -12.14 -36.81
N SER A 28 -25.62 -11.40 -37.91
CA SER A 28 -25.47 -9.95 -37.93
C SER A 28 -26.54 -9.26 -37.08
N LYS A 29 -27.78 -9.77 -37.10
CA LYS A 29 -28.82 -9.28 -36.21
C LYS A 29 -28.44 -9.52 -34.75
N ALA A 30 -28.01 -10.72 -34.37
CA ALA A 30 -27.65 -11.05 -32.98
C ALA A 30 -26.62 -10.07 -32.39
N VAL A 31 -25.66 -9.60 -33.20
CA VAL A 31 -24.65 -8.62 -32.78
C VAL A 31 -25.20 -7.18 -32.76
N LEU A 32 -26.04 -6.80 -33.74
CA LEU A 32 -26.54 -5.43 -33.88
C LEU A 32 -27.86 -5.15 -33.14
N MET A 33 -28.52 -6.16 -32.56
CA MET A 33 -29.83 -6.03 -31.90
C MET A 33 -29.82 -5.03 -30.72
N ARG A 34 -28.66 -4.72 -30.14
CA ARG A 34 -28.49 -3.69 -29.11
C ARG A 34 -28.82 -2.28 -29.61
N CYS A 35 -28.82 -2.07 -30.93
CA CYS A 35 -29.32 -0.85 -31.54
C CYS A 35 -30.34 -1.19 -32.66
N PRO A 36 -31.65 -1.19 -32.34
CA PRO A 36 -32.69 -1.63 -33.27
C PRO A 36 -32.73 -0.83 -34.58
N SER A 37 -32.45 0.47 -34.56
CA SER A 37 -32.39 1.30 -35.77
C SER A 37 -31.22 0.91 -36.67
N CYS A 38 -30.05 0.60 -36.10
CA CYS A 38 -28.93 0.03 -36.85
C CYS A 38 -29.29 -1.33 -37.47
N ALA A 39 -29.86 -2.25 -36.68
CA ALA A 39 -30.25 -3.57 -37.16
C ALA A 39 -31.33 -3.50 -38.26
N ASP A 40 -32.25 -2.52 -38.19
CA ASP A 40 -33.27 -2.27 -39.20
C ASP A 40 -32.65 -1.68 -40.48
N ASN A 41 -31.77 -0.67 -40.38
CA ASN A 41 -31.03 -0.13 -41.52
C ASN A 41 -30.24 -1.23 -42.27
N PHE A 42 -29.56 -2.10 -41.51
CA PHE A 42 -28.81 -3.23 -42.05
C PHE A 42 -29.70 -4.23 -42.78
N ALA A 43 -30.80 -4.67 -42.13
CA ALA A 43 -31.73 -5.61 -42.74
C ALA A 43 -32.47 -5.00 -43.95
N HIS A 44 -32.78 -3.71 -43.89
CA HIS A 44 -33.51 -2.96 -44.91
C HIS A 44 -32.76 -2.94 -46.23
N LEU A 45 -31.44 -2.69 -46.20
CA LEU A 45 -30.61 -2.75 -47.40
C LEU A 45 -30.73 -4.11 -48.11
N HIS A 46 -30.52 -5.21 -47.39
CA HIS A 46 -30.58 -6.55 -47.97
C HIS A 46 -31.99 -6.92 -48.45
N CYS A 47 -33.04 -6.42 -47.78
CA CYS A 47 -34.41 -6.60 -48.23
C CYS A 47 -34.68 -5.88 -49.55
N ILE A 48 -34.24 -4.62 -49.69
CA ILE A 48 -34.39 -3.84 -50.92
C ILE A 48 -33.63 -4.49 -52.06
N ASN A 49 -32.38 -4.92 -51.82
CA ASN A 49 -31.58 -5.55 -52.86
C ASN A 49 -32.16 -6.90 -53.32
N THR A 50 -32.91 -7.60 -52.47
CA THR A 50 -33.44 -8.95 -52.78
C THR A 50 -34.88 -8.95 -53.30
N CYS A 51 -35.74 -8.09 -52.75
CA CYS A 51 -37.20 -8.21 -52.87
C CYS A 51 -37.90 -6.98 -53.45
N SER A 52 -37.19 -5.86 -53.67
CA SER A 52 -37.80 -4.63 -54.16
C SER A 52 -38.53 -4.84 -55.50
N PRO A 53 -39.74 -4.30 -55.70
CA PRO A 53 -40.41 -4.34 -56.99
C PRO A 53 -39.66 -3.53 -58.07
N ASP A 54 -38.87 -2.54 -57.66
CA ASP A 54 -38.12 -1.64 -58.55
C ASP A 54 -36.63 -2.06 -58.65
N GLN A 55 -36.31 -3.33 -58.40
CA GLN A 55 -34.93 -3.87 -58.30
C GLN A 55 -34.05 -3.50 -59.51
N THR A 56 -34.62 -3.46 -60.72
CA THR A 56 -33.90 -3.13 -61.97
C THR A 56 -33.37 -1.69 -62.01
N THR A 57 -33.90 -0.79 -61.19
CA THR A 57 -33.47 0.63 -61.15
C THR A 57 -32.21 0.83 -60.30
N THR A 58 -31.96 -0.05 -59.33
CA THR A 58 -30.87 0.09 -58.36
C THR A 58 -29.77 -0.97 -58.52
N ILE A 59 -30.03 -2.05 -59.28
CA ILE A 59 -29.11 -3.18 -59.46
C ILE A 59 -28.80 -3.40 -60.94
N ASN A 60 -27.52 -3.62 -61.23
CA ASN A 60 -27.04 -4.05 -62.54
C ASN A 60 -26.32 -5.40 -62.44
N VAL A 61 -26.83 -6.43 -63.13
CA VAL A 61 -26.23 -7.78 -63.11
C VAL A 61 -24.98 -7.82 -63.99
N THR A 62 -23.85 -8.23 -63.42
CA THR A 62 -22.56 -8.23 -64.13
C THR A 62 -22.09 -9.63 -64.51
N ARG A 63 -22.40 -10.65 -63.69
CA ARG A 63 -21.94 -12.02 -63.90
C ARG A 63 -23.07 -13.03 -63.66
N THR A 64 -23.26 -13.94 -64.62
CA THR A 64 -24.19 -15.06 -64.55
C THR A 64 -23.49 -16.38 -64.88
N MET A 65 -24.07 -17.49 -64.40
CA MET A 65 -23.59 -18.84 -64.64
C MET A 65 -24.78 -19.75 -64.97
N ASN A 66 -24.60 -20.64 -65.96
CA ASN A 66 -25.61 -21.63 -66.32
C ASN A 66 -25.57 -22.82 -65.36
N ILE A 67 -26.69 -23.08 -64.67
CA ILE A 67 -26.88 -24.21 -63.76
C ILE A 67 -27.94 -25.14 -64.35
N THR A 68 -27.63 -26.44 -64.44
CA THR A 68 -28.60 -27.44 -64.91
C THR A 68 -29.26 -28.10 -63.71
N THR A 69 -30.58 -27.91 -63.54
CA THR A 69 -31.34 -28.54 -62.45
C THR A 69 -32.52 -29.30 -63.04
N LEU A 70 -32.61 -30.61 -62.79
CA LEU A 70 -33.66 -31.49 -63.33
C LEU A 70 -33.77 -31.44 -64.88
N GLY A 71 -32.64 -31.36 -65.58
CA GLY A 71 -32.60 -31.31 -67.05
C GLY A 71 -32.97 -29.96 -67.68
N ILE A 72 -33.27 -28.94 -66.88
CA ILE A 72 -33.54 -27.57 -67.33
C ILE A 72 -32.32 -26.71 -67.02
N VAL A 73 -31.76 -26.06 -68.05
CA VAL A 73 -30.70 -25.05 -67.88
C VAL A 73 -31.34 -23.76 -67.40
N LYS A 74 -30.86 -23.23 -66.27
CA LYS A 74 -31.26 -21.95 -65.69
C LYS A 74 -30.03 -21.06 -65.54
N GLU A 75 -30.18 -19.79 -65.86
CA GLU A 75 -29.18 -18.77 -65.53
C GLU A 75 -29.27 -18.42 -64.04
N ALA A 76 -28.15 -18.50 -63.33
CA ALA A 76 -28.00 -18.07 -61.96
C ALA A 76 -27.08 -16.85 -61.90
N VAL A 77 -27.45 -15.86 -61.10
CA VAL A 77 -26.64 -14.66 -60.89
C VAL A 77 -25.53 -15.00 -59.88
N VAL A 78 -24.28 -14.73 -60.25
CA VAL A 78 -23.10 -14.94 -59.38
C VAL A 78 -22.44 -13.63 -58.97
N GLY A 79 -22.76 -12.52 -59.65
CA GLY A 79 -22.34 -11.20 -59.22
C GLY A 79 -23.13 -10.06 -59.84
N TYR A 80 -23.33 -8.99 -59.08
CA TYR A 80 -24.02 -7.78 -59.53
C TYR A 80 -23.47 -6.52 -58.85
N GLN A 81 -23.80 -5.36 -59.42
CA GLN A 81 -23.52 -4.04 -58.87
C GLN A 81 -24.79 -3.46 -58.25
N ALA A 82 -24.68 -2.89 -57.06
CA ALA A 82 -25.77 -2.21 -56.36
C ALA A 82 -25.40 -0.73 -56.15
N TYR A 83 -26.28 0.18 -56.58
CA TYR A 83 -26.05 1.62 -56.51
C TYR A 83 -26.83 2.23 -55.35
N LEU A 84 -26.12 2.90 -54.44
CA LEU A 84 -26.67 3.50 -53.22
C LEU A 84 -26.31 4.98 -53.15
N SER A 85 -27.18 5.80 -52.56
CA SER A 85 -26.81 7.18 -52.20
C SER A 85 -25.82 7.19 -51.03
N THR A 86 -24.81 8.07 -51.07
CA THR A 86 -23.90 8.29 -49.93
C THR A 86 -24.67 8.73 -48.68
N SER A 87 -25.72 9.55 -48.81
CA SER A 87 -26.49 10.03 -47.67
C SER A 87 -27.21 8.92 -46.90
N PHE A 88 -27.70 7.89 -47.60
CA PHE A 88 -28.28 6.71 -47.00
C PHE A 88 -27.20 5.82 -46.35
N ALA A 89 -26.09 5.60 -47.07
CA ALA A 89 -24.99 4.77 -46.62
C ALA A 89 -24.29 5.30 -45.36
N ASP A 90 -23.95 6.59 -45.35
CA ASP A 90 -23.26 7.24 -44.23
C ASP A 90 -24.14 7.27 -42.98
N LYS A 91 -25.44 7.61 -43.13
CA LYS A 91 -26.38 7.57 -41.99
C LYS A 91 -26.58 6.16 -41.45
N SER A 92 -26.66 5.15 -42.33
CA SER A 92 -26.76 3.75 -41.90
C SER A 92 -25.51 3.32 -41.15
N PHE A 93 -24.32 3.70 -41.64
CA PHE A 93 -23.05 3.42 -40.99
C PHE A 93 -22.92 4.09 -39.63
N GLU A 94 -23.19 5.39 -39.53
CA GLU A 94 -23.11 6.14 -38.27
C GLU A 94 -24.11 5.62 -37.22
N SER A 95 -25.25 5.07 -37.63
CA SER A 95 -26.19 4.42 -36.70
C SER A 95 -25.61 3.16 -36.03
N CYS A 96 -24.63 2.50 -36.65
CA CYS A 96 -24.06 1.22 -36.23
C CYS A 96 -22.64 1.33 -35.64
N LYS A 97 -21.94 2.45 -35.89
CA LYS A 97 -20.52 2.64 -35.60
C LYS A 97 -20.14 2.41 -34.12
N ASN A 98 -21.00 2.85 -33.20
CA ASN A 98 -20.73 2.84 -31.76
C ASN A 98 -21.36 1.64 -31.01
N VAL A 99 -22.04 0.73 -31.71
CA VAL A 99 -22.65 -0.45 -31.10
C VAL A 99 -21.57 -1.34 -30.50
N ARG A 100 -21.71 -1.70 -29.22
CA ARG A 100 -20.69 -2.46 -28.49
C ARG A 100 -21.03 -3.94 -28.35
N ILE A 101 -20.01 -4.75 -28.09
CA ILE A 101 -20.12 -6.16 -27.70
C ILE A 101 -19.71 -6.26 -26.21
N PRO A 102 -20.65 -6.32 -25.25
CA PRO A 102 -20.36 -6.24 -23.81
C PRO A 102 -19.36 -7.30 -23.32
N ALA A 103 -19.41 -8.52 -23.86
CA ALA A 103 -18.48 -9.59 -23.51
C ALA A 103 -17.00 -9.26 -23.81
N THR A 104 -16.73 -8.44 -24.83
CA THR A 104 -15.37 -8.10 -25.27
C THR A 104 -14.96 -6.66 -24.98
N GLY A 105 -15.93 -5.78 -24.66
CA GLY A 105 -15.74 -4.34 -24.52
C GLY A 105 -15.56 -3.58 -25.85
N GLY A 106 -15.43 -4.27 -26.98
CA GLY A 106 -15.18 -3.70 -28.31
C GLY A 106 -16.41 -3.29 -29.10
N TYR A 107 -16.19 -2.73 -30.30
CA TYR A 107 -17.24 -2.32 -31.23
C TYR A 107 -17.66 -3.45 -32.17
N ALA A 108 -18.97 -3.62 -32.36
CA ALA A 108 -19.55 -4.59 -33.30
C ALA A 108 -19.03 -4.40 -34.73
N ILE A 109 -18.86 -3.15 -35.16
CA ILE A 109 -18.41 -2.80 -36.51
C ILE A 109 -17.02 -3.36 -36.82
N ALA A 110 -16.16 -3.57 -35.81
CA ALA A 110 -14.84 -4.16 -36.01
C ALA A 110 -14.92 -5.56 -36.64
N THR A 111 -15.94 -6.33 -36.28
CA THR A 111 -16.18 -7.68 -36.83
C THR A 111 -16.84 -7.66 -38.21
N MET A 112 -17.37 -6.50 -38.64
CA MET A 112 -18.13 -6.33 -39.88
C MET A 112 -17.38 -5.49 -40.92
N CYS A 113 -16.15 -5.09 -40.64
CA CYS A 113 -15.30 -4.29 -41.54
C CYS A 113 -14.04 -5.05 -41.98
N GLY A 114 -14.03 -6.36 -41.75
CA GLY A 114 -12.94 -7.28 -42.08
C GLY A 114 -11.59 -6.77 -41.57
N ARG A 115 -10.66 -6.57 -42.49
CA ARG A 115 -9.27 -6.21 -42.19
C ARG A 115 -9.08 -4.81 -41.61
N TYR A 116 -10.06 -3.92 -41.69
CA TYR A 116 -9.89 -2.51 -41.30
C TYR A 116 -10.24 -2.23 -39.84
N GLY A 117 -10.82 -3.20 -39.12
CA GLY A 117 -11.21 -3.04 -37.71
C GLY A 117 -12.27 -1.95 -37.53
N SER A 118 -12.42 -1.40 -36.33
CA SER A 118 -13.34 -0.28 -36.08
C SER A 118 -12.74 1.08 -36.47
N ALA A 119 -11.45 1.30 -36.19
CA ALA A 119 -10.79 2.61 -36.35
C ALA A 119 -10.70 3.08 -37.81
N LEU A 120 -10.38 2.17 -38.75
CA LEU A 120 -10.21 2.49 -40.16
C LEU A 120 -11.44 2.13 -41.02
N CYS A 121 -12.58 1.83 -40.37
CA CYS A 121 -13.81 1.49 -41.06
C CYS A 121 -14.50 2.74 -41.62
N THR A 122 -14.96 2.65 -42.86
CA THR A 122 -15.77 3.68 -43.52
C THR A 122 -17.03 3.03 -44.09
N ALA A 123 -18.05 3.82 -44.41
CA ALA A 123 -19.29 3.29 -44.99
C ALA A 123 -19.00 2.43 -46.25
N GLN A 124 -18.12 2.88 -47.15
CA GLN A 124 -17.73 2.12 -48.33
C GLN A 124 -17.11 0.76 -47.94
N ARG A 125 -16.10 0.75 -47.07
CA ARG A 125 -15.41 -0.49 -46.65
C ARG A 125 -16.34 -1.47 -45.94
N TRP A 126 -17.30 -0.95 -45.18
CA TRP A 126 -18.31 -1.75 -44.49
C TRP A 126 -19.26 -2.45 -45.47
N TYR A 127 -19.66 -1.76 -46.55
CA TYR A 127 -20.48 -2.37 -47.60
C TYR A 127 -19.68 -3.30 -48.52
N ASP A 128 -18.44 -2.94 -48.85
CA ASP A 128 -17.53 -3.81 -49.61
C ASP A 128 -17.36 -5.17 -48.90
N PHE A 129 -17.17 -5.16 -47.57
CA PHE A 129 -17.08 -6.38 -46.79
C PHE A 129 -18.35 -7.23 -46.83
N GLN A 130 -19.54 -6.61 -46.85
CA GLN A 130 -20.81 -7.34 -46.96
C GLN A 130 -21.03 -7.96 -48.34
N GLY A 131 -20.44 -7.36 -49.38
CA GLY A 131 -20.56 -7.81 -50.76
C GLY A 131 -19.45 -8.75 -51.23
N ASP A 132 -18.39 -8.93 -50.46
CA ASP A 132 -17.26 -9.78 -50.82
C ASP A 132 -17.50 -11.25 -50.42
N SER A 133 -17.66 -12.14 -51.40
CA SER A 133 -17.85 -13.57 -51.16
C SER A 133 -16.62 -14.27 -50.58
N SER A 134 -15.43 -13.66 -50.63
CA SER A 134 -14.18 -14.23 -50.12
C SER A 134 -14.16 -14.39 -48.60
N ASN A 135 -14.99 -13.63 -47.88
CA ASN A 135 -15.09 -13.71 -46.42
C ASN A 135 -15.79 -15.01 -45.92
N GLY A 136 -16.34 -15.82 -46.82
CA GLY A 136 -17.05 -17.06 -46.48
C GLY A 136 -18.44 -16.86 -45.88
N LEU A 137 -18.93 -15.62 -45.81
CA LEU A 137 -20.25 -15.23 -45.30
C LEU A 137 -21.17 -14.76 -46.42
N ALA A 138 -20.67 -13.95 -47.36
CA ALA A 138 -21.49 -13.42 -48.45
C ALA A 138 -21.76 -14.52 -49.51
N PRO A 139 -23.02 -14.75 -49.90
CA PRO A 139 -23.38 -15.85 -50.78
C PRO A 139 -22.99 -15.64 -52.25
N LEU A 140 -22.76 -14.39 -52.68
CA LEU A 140 -22.31 -14.01 -54.01
C LEU A 140 -21.65 -12.63 -53.99
N ASP A 141 -20.97 -12.25 -55.07
CA ASP A 141 -20.26 -10.97 -55.16
C ASP A 141 -21.24 -9.80 -55.42
N ILE A 142 -21.26 -8.81 -54.53
CA ILE A 142 -22.03 -7.58 -54.67
C ILE A 142 -21.06 -6.39 -54.63
N ASP A 143 -20.93 -5.68 -55.75
CA ASP A 143 -20.15 -4.44 -55.83
C ASP A 143 -21.04 -3.24 -55.47
N PHE A 144 -20.91 -2.75 -54.23
CA PHE A 144 -21.68 -1.61 -53.72
C PHE A 144 -21.03 -0.28 -54.14
N ARG A 145 -21.74 0.49 -54.96
CA ARG A 145 -21.30 1.81 -55.42
C ARG A 145 -22.05 2.92 -54.69
N LEU A 146 -21.33 3.61 -53.80
CA LEU A 146 -21.83 4.80 -53.11
C LEU A 146 -21.69 6.02 -54.01
N ILE A 147 -22.82 6.60 -54.41
CA ILE A 147 -22.90 7.74 -55.32
C ILE A 147 -23.31 9.00 -54.55
N PRO A 148 -22.51 10.08 -54.59
CA PRO A 148 -22.90 11.35 -53.99
C PRO A 148 -24.14 11.96 -54.67
N GLU A 149 -24.99 12.63 -53.89
CA GLU A 149 -26.18 13.28 -54.42
C GLU A 149 -25.81 14.36 -55.46
N GLY A 150 -26.46 14.32 -56.62
CA GLY A 150 -26.26 15.28 -57.71
C GLY A 150 -25.12 14.95 -58.68
N VAL A 151 -24.36 13.87 -58.46
CA VAL A 151 -23.34 13.38 -59.40
C VAL A 151 -23.97 12.37 -60.36
N THR A 152 -23.86 12.60 -61.67
CA THR A 152 -24.31 11.67 -62.72
C THR A 152 -23.17 11.02 -63.50
N GLU A 153 -21.92 11.44 -63.27
CA GLU A 153 -20.74 10.85 -63.90
C GLU A 153 -20.48 9.43 -63.37
N GLY A 154 -20.43 8.44 -64.26
CA GLY A 154 -20.12 7.04 -63.93
C GLY A 154 -21.33 6.15 -63.61
N ILE A 155 -22.56 6.64 -63.74
CA ILE A 155 -23.80 5.85 -63.54
C ILE A 155 -24.30 5.30 -64.89
N PRO A 156 -24.65 4.01 -65.01
CA PRO A 156 -25.26 3.47 -66.23
C PRO A 156 -26.64 4.09 -66.53
N ASP A 157 -26.98 4.23 -67.82
CA ASP A 157 -28.26 4.79 -68.26
C ASP A 157 -29.46 4.01 -67.67
N GLY A 158 -30.36 4.72 -66.99
CA GLY A 158 -31.56 4.14 -66.37
C GLY A 158 -31.38 3.67 -64.91
N VAL A 159 -30.17 3.76 -64.35
CA VAL A 159 -29.90 3.46 -62.94
C VAL A 159 -30.15 4.70 -62.07
N VAL A 160 -30.94 4.53 -61.01
CA VAL A 160 -31.18 5.54 -59.98
C VAL A 160 -30.65 5.00 -58.65
N PRO A 161 -29.61 5.63 -58.05
CA PRO A 161 -29.08 5.18 -56.77
C PRO A 161 -30.16 5.16 -55.69
N TYR A 162 -30.16 4.12 -54.86
CA TYR A 162 -31.13 3.99 -53.79
C TYR A 162 -30.92 5.10 -52.73
N ALA A 163 -31.88 6.03 -52.64
CA ALA A 163 -31.90 7.13 -51.68
C ALA A 163 -33.05 6.95 -50.67
N GLY A 164 -33.12 5.77 -50.03
CA GLY A 164 -34.08 5.51 -48.95
C GLY A 164 -33.82 6.33 -47.70
N ARG A 165 -34.78 6.32 -46.76
CA ARG A 165 -34.58 6.90 -45.43
C ARG A 165 -33.82 5.90 -44.55
N ALA A 166 -32.61 6.27 -44.12
CA ALA A 166 -31.90 5.61 -43.02
C ALA A 166 -32.33 6.23 -41.68
N LEU A 167 -32.52 5.40 -40.66
CA LEU A 167 -32.89 5.82 -39.30
C LEU A 167 -31.64 6.24 -38.51
N GLY A 168 -31.71 7.35 -37.79
CA GLY A 168 -30.68 7.73 -36.80
C GLY A 168 -30.72 6.81 -35.58
N CYS A 169 -29.61 6.70 -34.85
CA CYS A 169 -29.56 5.86 -33.64
C CYS A 169 -30.40 6.41 -32.46
N ASN A 170 -30.75 7.70 -32.52
CA ASN A 170 -31.65 8.40 -31.59
C ASN A 170 -33.12 8.44 -32.07
N GLU A 171 -33.47 7.80 -33.19
CA GLU A 171 -34.84 7.70 -33.69
C GLU A 171 -35.49 6.35 -33.36
N MET A 172 -36.79 6.35 -33.08
CA MET A 172 -37.56 5.10 -32.91
C MET A 172 -37.79 4.39 -34.24
N THR A 173 -37.80 3.07 -34.23
CA THR A 173 -38.06 2.29 -35.44
C THR A 173 -39.54 2.32 -35.86
N PRO A 174 -39.87 2.17 -37.15
CA PRO A 174 -41.25 2.14 -37.63
C PRO A 174 -42.10 1.00 -37.06
N THR A 175 -41.48 -0.07 -36.56
CA THR A 175 -42.13 -1.22 -35.91
C THR A 175 -42.44 -0.95 -34.43
N GLY A 176 -42.09 0.23 -33.91
CA GLY A 176 -42.33 0.64 -32.53
C GLY A 176 -41.23 0.24 -31.54
N ALA A 177 -40.06 -0.21 -32.01
CA ALA A 177 -38.91 -0.45 -31.11
C ALA A 177 -38.27 0.88 -30.65
N GLU A 178 -37.84 0.90 -29.40
CA GLU A 178 -37.24 2.05 -28.71
C GLU A 178 -35.88 2.47 -29.30
N VAL A 179 -35.43 3.67 -28.92
CA VAL A 179 -34.15 4.26 -29.35
C VAL A 179 -32.96 3.45 -28.83
N CYS A 180 -31.81 3.54 -29.50
CA CYS A 180 -30.60 2.85 -29.05
C CYS A 180 -30.12 3.38 -27.71
N SER A 181 -29.48 2.50 -26.93
CA SER A 181 -28.90 2.85 -25.63
C SER A 181 -27.83 3.94 -25.79
N CYS A 182 -27.57 4.69 -24.71
CA CYS A 182 -26.49 5.67 -24.67
C CYS A 182 -25.10 5.02 -24.87
N GLN A 183 -24.91 3.78 -24.40
CA GLN A 183 -23.66 3.05 -24.58
C GLN A 183 -23.36 2.73 -26.05
N ASP A 184 -24.41 2.40 -26.81
CA ASP A 184 -24.32 1.97 -28.21
C ASP A 184 -24.49 3.16 -29.20
N CYS A 185 -24.97 4.31 -28.71
CA CYS A 185 -25.18 5.53 -29.49
C CYS A 185 -25.00 6.77 -28.61
N GLN A 186 -23.89 7.49 -28.80
CA GLN A 186 -23.62 8.74 -28.09
C GLN A 186 -24.68 9.82 -28.33
N ALA A 187 -25.29 9.84 -29.53
CA ALA A 187 -26.34 10.80 -29.88
C ALA A 187 -27.66 10.58 -29.10
N SER A 188 -27.83 9.41 -28.47
CA SER A 188 -28.97 9.12 -27.58
C SER A 188 -28.70 9.49 -26.12
N CYS A 189 -27.48 9.89 -25.77
CA CYS A 189 -27.10 10.19 -24.39
C CYS A 189 -27.66 11.53 -23.90
N PRO A 190 -28.10 11.61 -22.62
CA PRO A 190 -28.28 12.91 -21.99
C PRO A 190 -26.91 13.60 -21.82
N VAL A 191 -26.87 14.92 -22.00
CA VAL A 191 -25.65 15.71 -21.75
C VAL A 191 -25.38 15.73 -20.25
N VAL A 192 -24.36 15.01 -19.80
CA VAL A 192 -23.91 14.99 -18.39
C VAL A 192 -22.79 16.03 -18.23
N PRO A 193 -22.83 16.90 -17.21
CA PRO A 193 -21.74 17.83 -16.95
C PRO A 193 -20.48 17.07 -16.53
N SER A 194 -19.33 17.50 -17.05
CA SER A 194 -18.02 16.95 -16.66
C SER A 194 -17.83 17.02 -15.14
N PRO A 195 -17.14 16.05 -14.52
CA PRO A 195 -16.86 16.08 -13.09
C PRO A 195 -16.13 17.39 -12.72
N PRO A 196 -16.40 17.98 -11.53
CA PRO A 196 -15.67 19.16 -11.08
C PRO A 196 -14.17 18.81 -10.91
N PRO A 197 -13.25 19.73 -11.26
CA PRO A 197 -11.83 19.53 -11.03
C PRO A 197 -11.53 19.43 -9.52
N PRO A 198 -10.40 18.81 -9.14
CA PRO A 198 -9.97 18.77 -7.74
C PRO A 198 -9.83 20.18 -7.16
N ALA A 199 -10.06 20.31 -5.84
CA ALA A 199 -9.95 21.59 -5.15
C ALA A 199 -8.54 22.19 -5.31
N GLU A 200 -8.49 23.50 -5.61
CA GLU A 200 -7.22 24.22 -5.76
C GLU A 200 -6.43 24.27 -4.44
N PRO A 201 -5.08 24.29 -4.50
CA PRO A 201 -4.25 24.41 -3.32
C PRO A 201 -4.53 25.73 -2.57
N PHE A 202 -4.48 25.67 -1.24
CA PHE A 202 -4.72 26.83 -0.38
C PHE A 202 -3.65 27.92 -0.59
N THR A 203 -4.01 29.01 -1.26
CA THR A 203 -3.10 30.14 -1.53
C THR A 203 -3.66 31.45 -0.96
N ILE A 204 -2.77 32.30 -0.43
CA ILE A 204 -3.08 33.65 0.04
C ILE A 204 -2.15 34.62 -0.71
N GLY A 205 -2.72 35.47 -1.58
CA GLY A 205 -1.94 36.45 -2.34
C GLY A 205 -0.95 35.86 -3.35
N GLY A 206 -1.22 34.65 -3.87
CA GLY A 206 -0.36 33.95 -4.85
C GLY A 206 0.81 33.17 -4.23
N VAL A 207 0.91 33.15 -2.90
CA VAL A 207 1.86 32.32 -2.15
C VAL A 207 1.08 31.24 -1.39
N ASP A 208 1.72 30.12 -1.09
CA ASP A 208 1.16 29.06 -0.24
C ASP A 208 0.62 29.64 1.09
N GLY A 209 -0.67 29.42 1.32
CA GLY A 209 -1.37 29.98 2.48
C GLY A 209 -0.86 29.42 3.81
N TYR A 210 -0.36 28.18 3.84
CA TYR A 210 0.23 27.59 5.04
C TYR A 210 1.54 28.30 5.43
N LEU A 211 2.37 28.65 4.43
CA LEU A 211 3.61 29.40 4.66
C LEU A 211 3.31 30.75 5.31
N VAL A 212 2.32 31.48 4.80
CA VAL A 212 1.93 32.79 5.34
C VAL A 212 1.47 32.69 6.80
N LEU A 213 0.64 31.70 7.12
CA LEU A 213 0.18 31.45 8.49
C LEU A 213 1.35 31.13 9.44
N CYS A 214 2.28 30.27 9.02
CA CYS A 214 3.46 29.91 9.81
C CYS A 214 4.37 31.12 10.07
N VAL A 215 4.60 31.99 9.07
CA VAL A 215 5.41 33.21 9.23
C VAL A 215 4.76 34.19 10.21
N ILE A 216 3.44 34.39 10.12
CA ILE A 216 2.70 35.23 11.07
C ILE A 216 2.86 34.67 12.50
N PHE A 217 2.68 33.36 12.67
CA PHE A 217 2.80 32.70 13.97
C PHE A 217 4.23 32.82 14.55
N LEU A 218 5.26 32.67 13.72
CA LEU A 218 6.67 32.88 14.09
C LEU A 218 6.93 34.30 14.59
N CYS A 219 6.47 35.30 13.84
CA CYS A 219 6.62 36.71 14.22
C CYS A 219 5.94 37.01 15.56
N VAL A 220 4.72 36.49 15.77
CA VAL A 220 3.97 36.67 17.02
C VAL A 220 4.69 36.02 18.20
N LEU A 221 5.17 34.78 18.07
CA LEU A 221 5.87 34.08 19.15
C LEU A 221 7.22 34.73 19.49
N ILE A 222 8.00 35.14 18.50
CA ILE A 222 9.27 35.86 18.74
C ILE A 222 8.98 37.19 19.44
N LEU A 223 7.99 37.95 18.98
CA LEU A 223 7.64 39.25 19.57
C LEU A 223 7.12 39.10 21.00
N ALA A 224 6.27 38.10 21.26
CA ALA A 224 5.80 37.76 22.61
C ALA A 224 6.96 37.37 23.54
N PHE A 225 7.92 36.57 23.06
CA PHE A 225 9.10 36.19 23.82
C PHE A 225 10.02 37.38 24.11
N LEU A 226 10.27 38.25 23.12
CA LEU A 226 11.06 39.47 23.31
C LEU A 226 10.39 40.43 24.29
N LEU A 227 9.06 40.59 24.23
CA LEU A 227 8.30 41.37 25.21
C LEU A 227 8.38 40.77 26.62
N PHE A 228 8.33 39.44 26.76
CA PHE A 228 8.52 38.76 28.04
C PHE A 228 9.93 38.99 28.62
N VAL A 229 10.97 38.90 27.79
CA VAL A 229 12.35 39.20 28.21
C VAL A 229 12.50 40.68 28.58
N LEU A 230 11.88 41.58 27.83
CA LEU A 230 11.91 43.02 28.11
C LEU A 230 11.16 43.35 29.42
N SER A 231 9.99 42.77 29.65
CA SER A 231 9.21 43.00 30.87
C SER A 231 9.92 42.47 32.11
N THR A 232 10.50 41.27 32.04
CA THR A 232 11.30 40.70 33.15
C THR A 232 12.59 41.49 33.39
N TYR A 233 13.22 42.03 32.35
CA TYR A 233 14.35 42.94 32.49
C TYR A 233 13.95 44.27 33.15
N LEU A 234 12.81 44.85 32.76
CA LEU A 234 12.29 46.10 33.33
C LEU A 234 11.85 45.92 34.79
N LEU A 235 11.13 44.84 35.12
CA LEU A 235 10.73 44.50 36.49
C LEU A 235 11.95 44.35 37.42
N ARG A 236 12.99 43.63 36.97
CA ARG A 236 14.26 43.51 37.73
C ARG A 236 14.99 44.85 37.89
N LYS A 237 14.89 45.74 36.90
CA LYS A 237 15.48 47.09 36.97
C LYS A 237 14.71 48.00 37.92
N GLU A 238 13.39 47.84 38.04
CA GLU A 238 12.56 48.55 39.03
C GLU A 238 12.81 48.05 40.45
N GLU A 239 12.87 46.75 40.69
CA GLU A 239 13.26 46.18 42.00
C GLU A 239 14.67 46.65 42.43
N GLY A 240 15.61 46.76 41.48
CA GLY A 240 16.93 47.34 41.72
C GLY A 240 16.91 48.83 42.13
N LYS A 241 15.96 49.61 41.60
CA LYS A 241 15.78 51.03 41.94
C LYS A 241 15.12 51.25 43.30
N ASP A 242 14.21 50.37 43.72
CA ASP A 242 13.58 50.45 45.04
C ASP A 242 14.54 50.00 46.16
N SER A 243 15.45 49.06 45.87
CA SER A 243 16.52 48.66 46.80
C SER A 243 17.56 49.79 47.03
N GLU A 244 17.83 50.62 46.02
CA GLU A 244 18.72 51.79 46.17
C GLU A 244 18.07 52.97 46.95
N LYS A 245 16.74 53.17 46.84
CA LYS A 245 16.03 54.22 47.59
C LYS A 245 15.89 53.92 49.09
N GLY A 246 16.00 52.66 49.51
CA GLY A 246 15.92 52.24 50.92
C GLY A 246 17.19 52.44 51.76
N LYS A 247 18.37 52.68 51.15
CA LYS A 247 19.67 52.80 51.85
C LYS A 247 20.04 54.23 52.29
N GLY A 248 19.03 55.07 52.53
CA GLY A 248 19.20 56.49 52.85
C GLY A 248 18.82 56.90 54.27
N LYS A 249 19.02 56.09 55.33
CA LYS A 249 18.97 56.54 56.74
C LYS A 249 19.49 55.47 57.70
N GLY A 250 20.57 55.79 58.43
CA GLY A 250 21.06 55.00 59.58
C GLY A 250 22.54 54.65 59.49
N LYS A 251 23.42 55.58 59.86
CA LYS A 251 24.86 55.36 60.01
C LYS A 251 25.15 55.05 61.48
N GLY A 252 25.47 53.80 61.80
CA GLY A 252 25.94 53.36 63.11
C GLY A 252 26.92 52.20 62.89
N MET A 253 28.17 52.43 63.29
CA MET A 253 29.30 51.50 63.16
C MET A 253 29.10 50.31 64.11
N ASP A 254 29.25 49.09 63.61
CA ASP A 254 29.94 48.01 64.35
C ASP A 254 30.48 46.94 63.41
N LYS A 255 31.68 46.48 63.74
CA LYS A 255 32.54 45.57 62.97
C LYS A 255 32.22 44.11 63.29
N ASN A 256 32.24 43.28 62.24
CA ASN A 256 32.31 41.80 62.16
C ASN A 256 31.06 41.15 61.56
N GLY A 257 31.26 40.44 60.44
CA GLY A 257 30.23 39.58 59.87
C GLY A 257 30.56 39.12 58.45
N ASN A 258 31.38 38.07 58.32
CA ASN A 258 31.23 37.14 57.21
C ASN A 258 30.08 36.20 57.57
N ASN A 259 28.85 36.64 57.36
CA ASN A 259 27.69 35.75 57.30
C ASN A 259 26.90 36.16 56.05
N VAL A 260 26.98 35.30 55.04
CA VAL A 260 26.00 35.28 53.95
C VAL A 260 24.66 35.01 54.63
N SER A 261 23.73 35.95 54.53
CA SER A 261 22.39 35.80 55.07
C SER A 261 21.66 34.69 54.32
N GLU A 262 21.65 33.48 54.89
CA GLU A 262 20.65 32.45 54.60
C GLU A 262 19.27 33.07 54.82
N ARG A 263 18.45 33.07 53.76
CA ARG A 263 17.06 33.51 53.83
C ARG A 263 16.29 32.44 54.60
N LEU A 264 15.92 32.72 55.86
CA LEU A 264 15.01 31.88 56.62
C LEU A 264 13.64 31.93 55.92
N ILE A 265 13.19 30.78 55.41
CA ILE A 265 11.87 30.62 54.77
C ILE A 265 10.84 30.36 55.86
N GLU A 266 9.73 31.11 55.86
CA GLU A 266 8.64 30.91 56.81
C GLU A 266 7.73 29.73 56.40
N PRO A 267 7.15 28.94 57.34
CA PRO A 267 6.42 27.70 57.04
C PRO A 267 5.21 27.81 56.09
N TRP A 268 4.73 29.03 55.81
CA TRP A 268 3.61 29.31 54.91
C TRP A 268 4.03 29.54 53.45
N GLU A 269 5.31 29.73 53.16
CA GLU A 269 5.86 29.90 51.80
C GLU A 269 6.11 28.55 51.08
N VAL A 270 5.92 27.42 51.78
CA VAL A 270 6.10 26.07 51.24
C VAL A 270 4.78 25.59 50.61
N THR A 271 4.77 25.44 49.28
CA THR A 271 3.61 24.96 48.53
C THR A 271 3.27 23.52 48.92
N CYS A 272 1.98 23.16 48.95
CA CYS A 272 1.55 21.78 49.27
C CYS A 272 2.11 20.72 48.30
N THR A 273 2.37 21.11 47.05
CA THR A 273 3.01 20.29 46.01
C THR A 273 4.45 19.93 46.37
N ASP A 274 5.23 20.87 46.93
CA ASP A 274 6.61 20.63 47.34
C ASP A 274 6.71 19.60 48.47
N LYS A 275 5.78 19.67 49.44
CA LYS A 275 5.69 18.69 50.53
C LYS A 275 5.33 17.29 50.02
N ASN A 276 4.39 17.21 49.08
CA ASN A 276 3.99 15.94 48.47
C ASN A 276 5.11 15.35 47.61
N SER A 277 5.84 16.18 46.87
CA SER A 277 6.99 15.76 46.07
C SER A 277 8.11 15.19 46.92
N LEU A 278 8.50 15.90 47.99
CA LEU A 278 9.55 15.42 48.89
C LEU A 278 9.14 14.11 49.57
N ALA A 279 7.89 14.03 50.06
CA ALA A 279 7.35 12.82 50.68
C ALA A 279 7.30 11.62 49.71
N THR A 280 6.91 11.86 48.45
CA THR A 280 6.85 10.81 47.42
C THR A 280 8.24 10.31 47.07
N GLN A 281 9.22 11.21 46.91
CA GLN A 281 10.60 10.85 46.62
C GLN A 281 11.27 10.14 47.80
N GLU A 282 11.00 10.55 49.05
CA GLU A 282 11.52 9.88 50.24
C GLU A 282 10.89 8.50 50.46
N PHE A 283 9.59 8.34 50.16
CA PHE A 283 8.91 7.06 50.16
C PHE A 283 9.49 6.09 49.12
N LEU A 284 9.61 6.51 47.87
CA LEU A 284 10.20 5.69 46.81
C LEU A 284 11.68 5.38 47.11
N GLY A 285 12.45 6.39 47.54
CA GLY A 285 13.87 6.25 47.85
C GLY A 285 14.14 5.29 49.03
N SER A 286 13.35 5.36 50.09
CA SER A 286 13.46 4.43 51.23
C SER A 286 13.06 3.00 50.86
N GLY A 287 12.00 2.82 50.06
CA GLY A 287 11.58 1.52 49.54
C GLY A 287 12.65 0.86 48.67
N PHE A 288 13.18 1.58 47.68
CA PHE A 288 14.26 1.07 46.82
C PHE A 288 15.57 0.86 47.57
N ARG A 289 15.84 1.66 48.61
CA ARG A 289 17.01 1.44 49.47
C ARG A 289 16.93 0.13 50.23
N ALA A 290 15.79 -0.17 50.85
CA ALA A 290 15.57 -1.43 51.55
C ALA A 290 15.60 -2.63 50.59
N TRP A 291 15.04 -2.47 49.39
CA TRP A 291 15.09 -3.50 48.35
C TRP A 291 16.53 -3.77 47.88
N GLY A 292 17.28 -2.72 47.57
CA GLY A 292 18.67 -2.82 47.09
C GLY A 292 19.61 -3.46 48.12
N THR A 293 19.46 -3.14 49.41
CA THR A 293 20.25 -3.79 50.47
C THR A 293 19.90 -5.28 50.60
N LEU A 294 18.62 -5.63 50.49
CA LEU A 294 18.15 -7.01 50.53
C LEU A 294 18.71 -7.82 49.35
N VAL A 295 18.62 -7.31 48.12
CA VAL A 295 19.16 -7.97 46.93
C VAL A 295 20.69 -8.12 47.02
N ALA A 296 21.40 -7.07 47.44
CA ALA A 296 22.85 -7.10 47.58
C ALA A 296 23.35 -8.03 48.69
N SER A 297 22.51 -8.34 49.70
CA SER A 297 22.86 -9.28 50.77
C SER A 297 22.77 -10.75 50.33
N HIS A 298 21.92 -11.08 49.36
CA HIS A 298 21.66 -12.45 48.88
C HIS A 298 21.78 -12.62 47.36
N PRO A 299 22.90 -12.22 46.72
CA PRO A 299 22.97 -12.08 45.26
C PRO A 299 22.82 -13.41 44.51
N LEU A 300 23.39 -14.51 45.00
CA LEU A 300 23.31 -15.82 44.33
C LEU A 300 21.89 -16.39 44.31
N LYS A 301 21.12 -16.19 45.40
CA LYS A 301 19.73 -16.67 45.47
C LYS A 301 18.84 -15.88 44.51
N VAL A 302 19.04 -14.56 44.43
CA VAL A 302 18.28 -13.68 43.51
C VAL A 302 18.62 -14.00 42.06
N LEU A 303 19.90 -14.20 41.72
CA LEU A 303 20.31 -14.60 40.37
C LEU A 303 19.66 -15.94 39.96
N LEU A 304 19.70 -16.94 40.83
CA LEU A 304 19.04 -18.23 40.57
C LEU A 304 17.52 -18.05 40.37
N ALA A 305 16.85 -17.28 41.22
CA ALA A 305 15.42 -17.03 41.11
C ALA A 305 15.07 -16.31 39.79
N SER A 306 15.81 -15.28 39.42
CA SER A 306 15.62 -14.55 38.15
C SER A 306 15.81 -15.46 36.94
N ALA A 307 16.86 -16.31 36.93
CA ALA A 307 17.11 -17.26 35.86
C ALA A 307 15.99 -18.31 35.72
N VAL A 308 15.43 -18.79 36.84
CA VAL A 308 14.29 -19.72 36.83
C VAL A 308 13.04 -19.08 36.25
N VAL A 309 12.74 -17.83 36.65
CA VAL A 309 11.58 -17.09 36.12
C VAL A 309 11.73 -16.83 34.62
N THR A 310 12.89 -16.39 34.16
CA THR A 310 13.16 -16.20 32.73
C THR A 310 13.06 -17.51 31.97
N ALA A 311 13.64 -18.60 32.47
CA ALA A 311 13.57 -19.91 31.83
C ALA A 311 12.12 -20.38 31.71
N ALA A 312 11.30 -20.18 32.75
CA ALA A 312 9.88 -20.53 32.72
C ALA A 312 9.13 -19.80 31.58
N PHE A 313 9.28 -18.48 31.46
CA PHE A 313 8.66 -17.75 30.35
C PHE A 313 9.23 -18.13 28.99
N ALA A 314 10.55 -18.35 28.90
CA ALA A 314 11.22 -18.71 27.65
C ALA A 314 10.77 -20.09 27.09
N THR A 315 10.23 -21.00 27.91
CA THR A 315 9.68 -22.28 27.40
C THR A 315 8.55 -22.08 26.38
N GLY A 316 7.82 -20.97 26.44
CA GLY A 316 6.77 -20.64 25.48
C GLY A 316 7.28 -20.49 24.04
N LEU A 317 8.57 -20.23 23.84
CA LEU A 317 9.19 -20.14 22.51
C LEU A 317 9.09 -21.45 21.70
N MET A 318 8.84 -22.60 22.33
CA MET A 318 8.59 -23.86 21.60
C MET A 318 7.31 -23.84 20.76
N HIS A 319 6.37 -22.94 21.09
CA HIS A 319 5.08 -22.78 20.38
C HIS A 319 5.05 -21.48 19.56
N ILE A 320 6.22 -20.93 19.19
CA ILE A 320 6.28 -19.70 18.40
C ILE A 320 5.80 -19.96 16.96
N GLU A 321 4.78 -19.21 16.54
CA GLU A 321 4.31 -19.16 15.17
C GLU A 321 4.75 -17.85 14.51
N LEU A 322 5.30 -17.94 13.30
CA LEU A 322 5.76 -16.78 12.52
C LEU A 322 4.78 -16.48 11.39
N THR A 323 4.29 -15.25 11.36
CA THR A 323 3.45 -14.74 10.26
C THR A 323 4.33 -14.17 9.16
N THR A 324 4.29 -14.78 7.97
CA THR A 324 5.00 -14.28 6.75
C THR A 324 4.06 -13.67 5.73
N ASP A 325 2.74 -13.91 5.84
CA ASP A 325 1.76 -13.40 4.90
C ASP A 325 1.62 -11.86 5.06
N PRO A 326 1.97 -11.07 4.02
CA PRO A 326 1.88 -9.62 4.09
C PRO A 326 0.44 -9.14 4.31
N VAL A 327 -0.58 -9.87 3.84
CA VAL A 327 -1.97 -9.44 4.05
C VAL A 327 -2.37 -9.56 5.51
N GLN A 328 -1.88 -10.57 6.24
CA GLN A 328 -2.16 -10.73 7.67
C GLN A 328 -1.40 -9.71 8.54
N LEU A 329 -0.20 -9.32 8.10
CA LEU A 329 0.64 -8.36 8.82
C LEU A 329 0.10 -6.92 8.70
N TRP A 330 -0.30 -6.52 7.49
CA TRP A 330 -0.59 -5.13 7.15
C TRP A 330 -2.08 -4.78 7.06
N SER A 331 -2.97 -5.77 7.01
CA SER A 331 -4.43 -5.55 6.95
C SER A 331 -5.10 -6.00 8.24
N ALA A 332 -5.89 -5.11 8.86
CA ALA A 332 -6.65 -5.49 10.05
C ALA A 332 -7.73 -6.54 9.69
N PRO A 333 -7.92 -7.59 10.50
CA PRO A 333 -8.87 -8.67 10.17
C PRO A 333 -10.32 -8.18 10.07
N ASN A 334 -10.67 -7.14 10.84
CA ASN A 334 -12.01 -6.52 10.82
C ASN A 334 -12.08 -5.28 9.91
N SER A 335 -11.05 -5.03 9.08
CA SER A 335 -11.09 -3.93 8.11
C SER A 335 -12.13 -4.19 7.02
N ARG A 336 -12.63 -3.11 6.43
CA ARG A 336 -13.65 -3.20 5.38
C ARG A 336 -13.10 -3.94 4.15
N ALA A 337 -11.89 -3.65 3.69
CA ALA A 337 -11.30 -4.35 2.55
C ALA A 337 -11.08 -5.84 2.85
N ARG A 338 -10.75 -6.21 4.10
CA ARG A 338 -10.64 -7.63 4.48
C ARG A 338 -11.98 -8.35 4.44
N MET A 339 -13.04 -7.72 4.96
CA MET A 339 -14.39 -8.28 4.87
C MET A 339 -14.88 -8.39 3.43
N GLU A 340 -14.59 -7.39 2.58
CA GLU A 340 -14.89 -7.39 1.15
C GLU A 340 -14.16 -8.53 0.42
N LYS A 341 -12.87 -8.75 0.76
CA LYS A 341 -12.08 -9.87 0.26
C LYS A 341 -12.64 -11.22 0.70
N ASP A 342 -12.90 -11.39 1.99
CA ASP A 342 -13.41 -12.65 2.54
C ASP A 342 -14.81 -12.97 1.98
N PHE A 343 -15.63 -11.94 1.71
CA PHE A 343 -16.89 -12.08 0.99
C PHE A 343 -16.69 -12.53 -0.46
N HIS A 344 -15.77 -11.90 -1.20
CA HIS A 344 -15.46 -12.25 -2.58
C HIS A 344 -14.97 -13.70 -2.68
N ASP A 345 -13.96 -14.07 -1.89
CA ASP A 345 -13.30 -15.38 -1.95
C ASP A 345 -14.26 -16.52 -1.56
N LYS A 346 -15.26 -16.24 -0.70
CA LYS A 346 -16.31 -17.20 -0.34
C LYS A 346 -17.32 -17.47 -1.45
N HIS A 347 -17.56 -16.51 -2.36
CA HIS A 347 -18.61 -16.62 -3.38
C HIS A 347 -18.10 -16.88 -4.81
N PHE A 348 -16.89 -16.43 -5.17
CA PHE A 348 -16.39 -16.44 -6.56
C PHE A 348 -15.03 -17.14 -6.75
N ASP A 349 -14.59 -17.88 -5.74
CA ASP A 349 -13.23 -18.41 -5.58
C ASP A 349 -12.16 -17.29 -5.40
N PRO A 350 -11.00 -17.60 -4.77
CA PRO A 350 -9.94 -16.63 -4.61
C PRO A 350 -9.39 -16.14 -5.95
N PHE A 351 -8.97 -14.87 -6.01
CA PHE A 351 -8.36 -14.28 -7.21
C PHE A 351 -7.13 -15.10 -7.66
N PHE A 352 -7.04 -15.38 -8.96
CA PHE A 352 -6.00 -16.23 -9.56
C PHE A 352 -4.59 -15.64 -9.38
N ARG A 353 -3.57 -16.49 -9.36
CA ARG A 353 -2.16 -16.07 -9.23
C ARG A 353 -1.61 -15.75 -10.62
N THR A 354 -0.96 -14.59 -10.75
CA THR A 354 -0.40 -14.14 -12.03
C THR A 354 1.10 -14.30 -12.07
N ASN A 355 1.61 -14.97 -13.10
CA ASN A 355 3.05 -15.06 -13.36
C ASN A 355 3.32 -14.41 -14.71
N GLN A 356 4.18 -13.39 -14.72
CA GLN A 356 4.38 -12.52 -15.87
C GLN A 356 5.84 -12.48 -16.30
N MET A 357 6.04 -12.32 -17.61
CA MET A 357 7.34 -12.13 -18.23
C MET A 357 7.22 -11.05 -19.30
N ILE A 358 8.03 -10.01 -19.19
CA ILE A 358 8.10 -8.86 -20.10
C ILE A 358 9.43 -8.94 -20.85
N LEU A 359 9.37 -8.94 -22.17
CA LEU A 359 10.52 -9.10 -23.06
C LEU A 359 10.77 -7.82 -23.87
N THR A 360 12.01 -7.36 -23.92
CA THR A 360 12.44 -6.25 -24.79
C THR A 360 13.71 -6.60 -25.56
N ALA A 361 13.93 -5.94 -26.70
CA ALA A 361 15.07 -6.18 -27.59
C ALA A 361 15.69 -4.85 -28.08
N PRO A 362 16.31 -4.05 -27.18
CA PRO A 362 16.74 -2.69 -27.50
C PRO A 362 17.84 -2.61 -28.57
N GLY A 363 18.63 -3.67 -28.77
CA GLY A 363 19.72 -3.70 -29.75
C GLY A 363 19.31 -4.08 -31.17
N ARG A 364 18.04 -4.43 -31.43
CA ARG A 364 17.57 -4.85 -32.75
C ARG A 364 16.87 -3.71 -33.48
N PRO A 365 17.33 -3.29 -34.67
CA PRO A 365 16.62 -2.28 -35.44
C PRO A 365 15.27 -2.81 -35.92
N GLY A 366 14.29 -1.91 -36.00
CA GLY A 366 13.03 -2.21 -36.68
C GLY A 366 13.23 -2.52 -38.16
N HIS A 367 12.26 -3.20 -38.76
CA HIS A 367 12.27 -3.56 -40.17
C HIS A 367 10.97 -3.15 -40.85
N PHE A 368 11.06 -2.73 -42.11
CA PHE A 368 9.88 -2.39 -42.89
C PHE A 368 9.28 -3.64 -43.53
N TYR A 369 7.95 -3.75 -43.45
CA TYR A 369 7.18 -4.77 -44.14
C TYR A 369 6.18 -4.10 -45.08
N ASP A 370 6.22 -4.46 -46.37
CA ASP A 370 5.31 -3.91 -47.38
C ASP A 370 4.14 -4.87 -47.64
N SER A 371 3.12 -4.77 -46.79
CA SER A 371 1.91 -5.58 -46.86
C SER A 371 1.11 -5.28 -48.13
N LEU A 372 0.53 -6.32 -48.74
CA LEU A 372 -0.43 -6.17 -49.84
C LEU A 372 -1.68 -5.41 -49.38
N LEU A 373 -2.12 -5.67 -48.15
CA LEU A 373 -3.41 -5.21 -47.61
C LEU A 373 -3.30 -3.85 -46.91
N PHE A 374 -2.18 -3.61 -46.24
CA PHE A 374 -2.00 -2.49 -45.30
C PHE A 374 -0.89 -1.51 -45.70
N GLY A 375 -0.28 -1.71 -46.88
CA GLY A 375 0.85 -0.93 -47.35
C GLY A 375 2.10 -1.11 -46.50
N LYS A 376 2.98 -0.10 -46.56
CA LYS A 376 4.28 -0.14 -45.87
C LYS A 376 4.12 0.13 -44.37
N GLN A 377 4.39 -0.90 -43.56
CA GLN A 377 4.33 -0.90 -42.11
C GLN A 377 5.74 -0.99 -41.50
N ASN A 378 5.93 -0.37 -40.34
CA ASN A 378 7.18 -0.45 -39.59
C ASN A 378 7.01 -1.46 -38.45
N PHE A 379 7.81 -2.53 -38.44
CA PHE A 379 7.82 -3.54 -37.39
C PHE A 379 8.98 -3.31 -36.45
N SER A 380 8.70 -3.29 -35.15
CA SER A 380 9.73 -3.28 -34.11
C SER A 380 10.63 -4.52 -34.18
N GLY A 381 11.89 -4.38 -33.77
CA GLY A 381 12.87 -5.47 -33.76
C GLY A 381 12.50 -6.63 -32.83
N ILE A 382 11.57 -6.43 -31.88
CA ILE A 382 11.04 -7.46 -30.98
C ILE A 382 10.04 -8.39 -31.68
N ILE A 383 9.31 -7.90 -32.69
CA ILE A 383 8.31 -8.67 -33.43
C ILE A 383 9.00 -9.37 -34.60
N ALA A 384 9.84 -10.35 -34.28
CA ALA A 384 10.50 -11.19 -35.28
C ALA A 384 10.17 -12.67 -35.07
N LYS A 385 10.09 -13.40 -36.18
CA LYS A 385 9.63 -14.78 -36.20
C LYS A 385 10.48 -15.72 -35.35
N ASP A 386 11.79 -15.50 -35.31
CA ASP A 386 12.73 -16.25 -34.47
C ASP A 386 12.39 -16.10 -32.97
N LEU A 387 12.00 -14.90 -32.52
CA LEU A 387 11.58 -14.69 -31.13
C LEU A 387 10.28 -15.41 -30.80
N ILE A 388 9.30 -15.35 -31.70
CA ILE A 388 7.99 -15.99 -31.47
C ILE A 388 8.17 -17.51 -31.34
N LEU A 389 9.08 -18.10 -32.12
CA LEU A 389 9.44 -19.51 -32.01
C LEU A 389 10.14 -19.85 -30.69
N GLU A 390 11.06 -19.00 -30.21
CA GLU A 390 11.70 -19.19 -28.90
C GLU A 390 10.69 -19.05 -27.74
N LEU A 391 9.77 -18.08 -27.81
CA LEU A 391 8.67 -17.93 -26.85
C LEU A 391 7.79 -19.20 -26.78
N LEU A 392 7.45 -19.78 -27.94
CA LEU A 392 6.70 -21.03 -28.02
C LEU A 392 7.44 -22.21 -27.39
N LYS A 393 8.77 -22.28 -27.56
CA LYS A 393 9.60 -23.30 -26.91
C LYS A 393 9.61 -23.12 -25.40
N LEU A 394 9.74 -21.88 -24.92
CA LEU A 394 9.74 -21.56 -23.50
C LEU A 394 8.41 -21.97 -22.84
N GLN A 395 7.27 -21.65 -23.46
CA GLN A 395 5.94 -22.01 -22.95
C GLN A 395 5.75 -23.52 -22.80
N LYS A 396 6.34 -24.34 -23.68
CA LYS A 396 6.22 -25.81 -23.64
C LYS A 396 7.19 -26.50 -22.67
N LYS A 397 8.24 -25.81 -22.20
CA LYS A 397 9.34 -26.39 -21.41
C LYS A 397 9.03 -26.55 -19.91
N ILE A 398 7.91 -26.00 -19.41
CA ILE A 398 7.61 -25.92 -17.97
C ILE A 398 6.93 -27.22 -17.47
N GLN A 399 7.74 -28.19 -17.02
CA GLN A 399 7.30 -29.42 -16.33
C GLN A 399 8.15 -29.65 -15.07
N PHE A 400 7.56 -30.24 -14.02
CA PHE A 400 8.27 -30.53 -12.77
C PHE A 400 7.77 -31.82 -12.08
N TRP A 401 8.61 -32.43 -11.25
CA TRP A 401 8.21 -33.55 -10.39
C TRP A 401 7.63 -33.01 -9.09
N SER A 402 6.38 -33.37 -8.75
CA SER A 402 5.76 -32.97 -7.47
C SER A 402 5.74 -34.14 -6.50
N ASN A 403 6.32 -33.93 -5.31
CA ASN A 403 6.35 -34.93 -4.25
C ASN A 403 4.96 -35.18 -3.64
N ASP A 404 4.13 -34.14 -3.55
CA ASP A 404 2.78 -34.24 -2.97
C ASP A 404 1.79 -34.97 -3.88
N LEU A 405 1.97 -34.87 -5.20
CA LEU A 405 1.16 -35.60 -6.20
C LEU A 405 1.78 -36.93 -6.64
N ASN A 406 3.01 -37.22 -6.23
CA ASN A 406 3.81 -38.40 -6.60
C ASN A 406 3.83 -38.68 -8.12
N ARG A 407 3.86 -37.61 -8.94
CA ARG A 407 3.91 -37.67 -10.41
C ARG A 407 4.56 -36.40 -10.98
N MET A 408 4.91 -36.43 -12.26
CA MET A 408 5.24 -35.21 -12.99
C MET A 408 3.99 -34.34 -13.13
N ALA A 409 4.02 -33.20 -12.46
CA ALA A 409 3.02 -32.15 -12.57
C ALA A 409 3.38 -31.23 -13.76
N SER A 410 2.34 -30.73 -14.40
CA SER A 410 2.43 -29.84 -15.55
C SER A 410 1.49 -28.65 -15.35
N LEU A 411 1.54 -27.68 -16.25
CA LEU A 411 0.69 -26.49 -16.18
C LEU A 411 -0.81 -26.83 -16.01
N LYS A 412 -1.31 -27.90 -16.65
CA LYS A 412 -2.72 -28.32 -16.56
C LYS A 412 -3.20 -28.64 -15.14
N ASP A 413 -2.29 -29.00 -14.22
CA ASP A 413 -2.65 -29.42 -12.87
C ASP A 413 -2.94 -28.23 -11.95
N VAL A 414 -2.47 -27.03 -12.33
CA VAL A 414 -2.53 -25.80 -11.52
C VAL A 414 -3.14 -24.60 -12.26
N CYS A 415 -3.24 -24.64 -13.59
CA CYS A 415 -3.69 -23.51 -14.39
C CYS A 415 -5.16 -23.15 -14.18
N PHE A 416 -5.47 -21.86 -14.34
CA PHE A 416 -6.84 -21.39 -14.47
C PHE A 416 -7.40 -21.73 -15.86
N ALA A 417 -8.53 -22.44 -15.91
CA ALA A 417 -9.17 -22.87 -17.15
C ALA A 417 -10.65 -22.44 -17.17
N PRO A 418 -11.02 -21.41 -17.95
CA PRO A 418 -12.36 -20.81 -17.87
C PRO A 418 -13.48 -21.67 -18.48
N LEU A 419 -13.18 -22.47 -19.50
CA LEU A 419 -14.20 -23.25 -20.24
C LEU A 419 -14.37 -24.68 -19.72
N ASN A 420 -13.30 -25.32 -19.25
CA ASN A 420 -13.31 -26.71 -18.78
C ASN A 420 -12.55 -26.85 -17.44
N PRO A 421 -13.14 -26.37 -16.33
CA PRO A 421 -12.45 -26.29 -15.04
C PRO A 421 -12.27 -27.66 -14.35
N SER A 422 -13.09 -28.66 -14.68
CA SER A 422 -13.09 -29.94 -13.96
C SER A 422 -11.99 -30.91 -14.42
N ASN A 423 -11.66 -30.91 -15.71
CA ASN A 423 -10.60 -31.75 -16.27
C ASN A 423 -9.90 -31.01 -17.43
N PRO A 424 -9.08 -29.98 -17.12
CA PRO A 424 -8.48 -29.14 -18.13
C PRO A 424 -7.41 -29.88 -18.93
N SER A 425 -7.41 -29.64 -20.24
CA SER A 425 -6.27 -29.94 -21.10
C SER A 425 -5.29 -28.76 -21.11
N LEU A 426 -4.08 -28.97 -21.67
CA LEU A 426 -3.08 -27.89 -21.79
C LEU A 426 -3.57 -26.72 -22.67
N THR A 427 -4.49 -26.96 -23.60
CA THR A 427 -5.08 -25.93 -24.47
C THR A 427 -6.17 -25.13 -23.77
N ASP A 428 -6.73 -25.65 -22.67
CA ASP A 428 -7.80 -24.98 -21.91
C ASP A 428 -7.23 -23.97 -20.90
N CYS A 429 -5.92 -24.04 -20.61
CA CYS A 429 -5.25 -23.16 -19.68
C CYS A 429 -5.16 -21.71 -20.21
N ALA A 430 -5.50 -20.75 -19.35
CA ALA A 430 -5.35 -19.33 -19.65
C ALA A 430 -3.86 -18.92 -19.66
N VAL A 431 -3.30 -18.86 -20.87
CA VAL A 431 -1.96 -18.30 -21.14
C VAL A 431 -2.14 -17.18 -22.15
N ASN A 432 -1.85 -15.95 -21.75
CA ASN A 432 -1.99 -14.78 -22.61
C ASN A 432 -0.61 -14.43 -23.18
N SER A 433 -0.45 -14.54 -24.51
CA SER A 433 0.81 -14.31 -25.21
C SER A 433 0.58 -14.06 -26.69
N LEU A 434 1.55 -13.44 -27.37
CA LEU A 434 1.49 -13.22 -28.82
C LEU A 434 1.31 -14.54 -29.63
N PRO A 435 1.98 -15.67 -29.29
CA PRO A 435 1.75 -16.94 -29.97
C PRO A 435 0.31 -17.49 -29.92
N GLN A 436 -0.56 -16.99 -29.04
CA GLN A 436 -1.97 -17.41 -28.99
C GLN A 436 -2.76 -17.03 -30.24
N TYR A 437 -2.41 -15.94 -30.92
CA TYR A 437 -3.04 -15.57 -32.21
C TYR A 437 -2.84 -16.64 -33.29
N PHE A 438 -1.82 -17.50 -33.12
CA PHE A 438 -1.52 -18.64 -33.97
C PHE A 438 -1.87 -19.99 -33.31
N GLN A 439 -2.71 -19.97 -32.27
CA GLN A 439 -3.15 -21.14 -31.50
C GLN A 439 -1.98 -21.97 -30.95
N ASN A 440 -0.87 -21.31 -30.61
CA ASN A 440 0.37 -21.93 -30.14
C ASN A 440 0.96 -22.99 -31.11
N SER A 441 0.63 -22.91 -32.40
CA SER A 441 1.08 -23.84 -33.44
C SER A 441 2.20 -23.25 -34.29
N VAL A 442 3.28 -24.01 -34.45
CA VAL A 442 4.41 -23.65 -35.32
C VAL A 442 4.01 -23.73 -36.80
N ASP A 443 3.09 -24.64 -37.13
CA ASP A 443 2.62 -24.83 -38.51
C ASP A 443 1.82 -23.61 -38.98
N ASN A 444 0.94 -23.07 -38.11
CA ASN A 444 0.17 -21.85 -38.40
C ASN A 444 1.09 -20.63 -38.60
N LEU A 445 2.16 -20.52 -37.82
CA LEU A 445 3.17 -19.45 -37.96
C LEU A 445 4.02 -19.59 -39.23
N ASN A 446 4.14 -20.80 -39.77
CA ASN A 446 4.90 -21.10 -40.99
C ASN A 446 4.03 -21.07 -42.25
N ALA A 447 2.71 -20.98 -42.13
CA ALA A 447 1.80 -20.90 -43.25
C ALA A 447 2.04 -19.64 -44.09
N LYS A 448 2.01 -19.79 -45.41
CA LYS A 448 2.13 -18.71 -46.38
C LYS A 448 1.17 -18.94 -47.54
N VAL A 449 0.55 -17.87 -48.03
CA VAL A 449 -0.48 -17.95 -49.07
C VAL A 449 -0.25 -16.84 -50.09
N ASN A 450 -0.30 -17.15 -51.38
CA ASN A 450 -0.27 -16.14 -52.42
C ASN A 450 -1.68 -15.54 -52.59
N MET A 451 -1.80 -14.24 -52.34
CA MET A 451 -3.06 -13.50 -52.48
C MET A 451 -2.93 -12.50 -53.63
N THR A 452 -4.00 -12.34 -54.40
CA THR A 452 -4.06 -11.35 -55.49
C THR A 452 -5.13 -10.33 -55.17
N GLU A 453 -4.75 -9.05 -55.16
CA GLU A 453 -5.67 -7.95 -54.90
C GLU A 453 -5.38 -6.78 -55.85
N LEU A 454 -6.42 -6.19 -56.44
CA LEU A 454 -6.31 -5.11 -57.45
C LEU A 454 -5.34 -5.44 -58.60
N GLY A 455 -5.25 -6.72 -58.97
CA GLY A 455 -4.34 -7.19 -60.03
C GLY A 455 -2.87 -7.38 -59.60
N VAL A 456 -2.55 -7.19 -58.33
CA VAL A 456 -1.21 -7.40 -57.76
C VAL A 456 -1.20 -8.68 -56.91
N THR A 457 -0.39 -9.66 -57.29
CA THR A 457 -0.19 -10.89 -56.50
C THR A 457 1.03 -10.72 -55.59
N LYS A 458 0.84 -10.86 -54.27
CA LYS A 458 1.92 -10.91 -53.27
C LYS A 458 1.73 -12.10 -52.34
N GLU A 459 2.83 -12.60 -51.81
CA GLU A 459 2.85 -13.63 -50.76
C GLU A 459 2.46 -12.98 -49.43
N VAL A 460 1.36 -13.46 -48.83
CA VAL A 460 0.84 -13.05 -47.53
C VAL A 460 1.34 -14.04 -46.49
N ASP A 461 1.87 -13.54 -45.38
CA ASP A 461 2.48 -14.35 -44.32
C ASP A 461 1.96 -14.03 -42.92
N TRP A 462 2.62 -14.59 -41.90
CA TRP A 462 2.26 -14.40 -40.50
C TRP A 462 2.21 -12.93 -40.04
N ARG A 463 2.91 -12.01 -40.72
CA ARG A 463 2.90 -10.57 -40.40
C ARG A 463 1.59 -9.93 -40.80
N ASP A 464 1.01 -10.32 -41.92
CA ASP A 464 -0.32 -9.86 -42.33
C ASP A 464 -1.40 -10.43 -41.39
N HIS A 465 -1.27 -11.70 -40.98
CA HIS A 465 -2.17 -12.30 -39.97
C HIS A 465 -2.04 -11.63 -38.61
N PHE A 466 -0.83 -11.25 -38.20
CA PHE A 466 -0.57 -10.51 -36.98
C PHE A 466 -1.23 -9.12 -37.01
N ILE A 467 -1.02 -8.36 -38.09
CA ILE A 467 -1.68 -7.06 -38.31
C ILE A 467 -3.20 -7.22 -38.25
N TYR A 468 -3.73 -8.17 -39.00
CA TYR A 468 -5.16 -8.46 -39.05
C TYR A 468 -5.74 -8.82 -37.67
N SER A 469 -5.05 -9.67 -36.90
CA SER A 469 -5.52 -10.13 -35.58
C SER A 469 -5.56 -9.01 -34.54
N PHE A 470 -4.62 -8.05 -34.60
CA PHE A 470 -4.61 -6.89 -33.71
C PHE A 470 -5.61 -5.82 -34.14
N VAL A 471 -5.80 -5.57 -35.43
CA VAL A 471 -6.80 -4.61 -35.92
C VAL A 471 -8.24 -4.99 -35.51
N ILE A 472 -8.50 -6.28 -35.32
CA ILE A 472 -9.80 -6.80 -34.85
C ILE A 472 -9.87 -6.85 -33.31
N SER A 473 -8.73 -6.71 -32.64
CA SER A 473 -8.68 -6.76 -31.17
C SER A 473 -9.29 -5.49 -30.58
N PRO A 474 -10.21 -5.62 -29.60
CA PRO A 474 -10.91 -4.47 -29.01
C PRO A 474 -10.03 -3.63 -28.07
N LEU A 475 -8.79 -4.05 -27.80
CA LEU A 475 -7.90 -3.49 -26.79
C LEU A 475 -6.73 -2.68 -27.37
N SER A 476 -6.58 -2.57 -28.69
CA SER A 476 -5.40 -1.93 -29.29
C SER A 476 -5.72 -0.56 -29.86
N ASP A 477 -5.03 0.46 -29.36
CA ASP A 477 -4.86 1.76 -30.03
C ASP A 477 -3.93 1.64 -31.25
N GLU A 478 -3.82 2.72 -32.03
CA GLU A 478 -2.94 2.78 -33.20
C GLU A 478 -1.47 2.53 -32.81
N GLY A 479 -0.76 1.61 -33.50
CA GLY A 479 0.70 1.43 -33.33
C GLY A 479 1.21 0.09 -32.77
N TYR A 480 0.41 -0.99 -32.78
CA TYR A 480 0.83 -2.32 -32.29
C TYR A 480 2.06 -2.91 -33.03
N THR A 481 2.31 -2.54 -34.29
CA THR A 481 3.51 -2.98 -35.04
C THR A 481 4.81 -2.37 -34.51
N THR A 482 4.71 -1.24 -33.82
CA THR A 482 5.85 -0.53 -33.19
C THR A 482 6.05 -0.87 -31.72
N ALA A 483 5.34 -1.87 -31.18
CA ALA A 483 5.46 -2.27 -29.79
C ALA A 483 6.92 -2.57 -29.38
N GLU A 484 7.36 -2.04 -28.25
CA GLU A 484 8.73 -2.17 -27.75
C GLU A 484 8.91 -3.40 -26.85
N ALA A 485 7.82 -3.90 -26.26
CA ALA A 485 7.80 -5.03 -25.34
C ALA A 485 6.75 -6.09 -25.70
N LEU A 486 7.05 -7.34 -25.36
CA LEU A 486 6.09 -8.45 -25.41
C LEU A 486 5.84 -8.99 -24.00
N ILE A 487 4.56 -9.20 -23.66
CA ILE A 487 4.15 -9.69 -22.34
C ILE A 487 3.60 -11.11 -22.47
N LEU A 488 4.08 -12.01 -21.61
CA LEU A 488 3.63 -13.38 -21.47
C LEU A 488 3.08 -13.57 -20.05
N THR A 489 1.81 -13.92 -19.93
CA THR A 489 1.13 -14.08 -18.64
C THR A 489 0.57 -15.50 -18.50
N PHE A 490 0.94 -16.18 -17.42
CA PHE A 490 0.38 -17.45 -16.98
C PHE A 490 -0.53 -17.23 -15.77
N SER A 491 -1.80 -17.62 -15.89
CA SER A 491 -2.78 -17.54 -14.81
C SER A 491 -2.96 -18.90 -14.13
N LEU A 492 -2.71 -18.96 -12.81
CA LEU A 492 -2.88 -20.17 -12.00
C LEU A 492 -4.05 -20.02 -11.04
N ASN A 493 -4.72 -21.13 -10.74
CA ASN A 493 -5.73 -21.13 -9.69
C ASN A 493 -5.09 -20.81 -8.33
N ASN A 494 -5.79 -20.02 -7.53
CA ASN A 494 -5.39 -19.73 -6.17
C ASN A 494 -6.21 -20.58 -5.18
N TYR A 495 -5.61 -20.90 -4.05
CA TYR A 495 -6.19 -21.79 -3.05
C TYR A 495 -5.89 -21.27 -1.63
N PRO A 496 -6.71 -21.61 -0.63
CA PRO A 496 -6.35 -21.38 0.77
C PRO A 496 -4.99 -22.02 1.11
N ARG A 497 -4.20 -21.38 1.98
CA ARG A 497 -2.82 -21.82 2.32
C ARG A 497 -2.76 -23.26 2.88
N ASP A 498 -3.83 -23.73 3.53
CA ASP A 498 -3.92 -25.10 4.09
C ASP A 498 -4.11 -26.19 3.02
N ASN A 499 -4.43 -25.81 1.78
CA ASN A 499 -4.72 -26.74 0.70
C ASN A 499 -3.41 -27.25 0.06
N VAL A 500 -3.27 -28.57 -0.12
CA VAL A 500 -2.11 -29.19 -0.79
C VAL A 500 -1.85 -28.60 -2.19
N LYS A 501 -2.90 -28.25 -2.93
CA LYS A 501 -2.77 -27.65 -4.27
C LYS A 501 -2.05 -26.29 -4.25
N PHE A 502 -2.12 -25.54 -3.14
CA PHE A 502 -1.40 -24.28 -2.97
C PHE A 502 0.11 -24.52 -3.03
N LYS A 503 0.60 -25.54 -2.32
CA LYS A 503 2.02 -25.91 -2.31
C LYS A 503 2.50 -26.37 -3.70
N VAL A 504 1.70 -27.15 -4.41
CA VAL A 504 2.00 -27.56 -5.80
C VAL A 504 2.10 -26.35 -6.73
N ALA A 505 1.25 -25.33 -6.56
CA ALA A 505 1.34 -24.09 -7.33
C ALA A 505 2.65 -23.33 -7.02
N LEU A 506 3.05 -23.25 -5.75
CA LEU A 506 4.33 -22.65 -5.35
C LEU A 506 5.55 -23.39 -5.92
N GLU A 507 5.50 -24.72 -6.01
CA GLU A 507 6.54 -25.55 -6.65
C GLU A 507 6.63 -25.25 -8.16
N TRP A 508 5.49 -25.11 -8.84
CA TRP A 508 5.46 -24.71 -10.25
C TRP A 508 6.07 -23.32 -10.47
N GLU A 509 5.70 -22.35 -9.62
CA GLU A 509 6.21 -20.97 -9.67
C GLU A 509 7.72 -20.94 -9.45
N GLN A 510 8.25 -21.73 -8.50
CA GLN A 510 9.70 -21.85 -8.30
C GLN A 510 10.38 -22.36 -9.57
N ARG A 511 9.83 -23.43 -10.17
CA ARG A 511 10.42 -23.99 -11.39
C ARG A 511 10.37 -23.01 -12.56
N PHE A 512 9.30 -22.23 -12.66
CA PHE A 512 9.18 -21.15 -13.64
C PHE A 512 10.31 -20.12 -13.47
N LEU A 513 10.55 -19.63 -12.25
CA LEU A 513 11.63 -18.69 -11.95
C LEU A 513 13.00 -19.26 -12.30
N ASP A 514 13.27 -20.53 -11.94
CA ASP A 514 14.56 -21.18 -12.23
C ASP A 514 14.82 -21.24 -13.74
N ILE A 515 13.81 -21.58 -14.55
CA ILE A 515 13.93 -21.67 -16.01
C ILE A 515 14.20 -20.30 -16.62
N VAL A 516 13.49 -19.26 -16.17
CA VAL A 516 13.67 -17.90 -16.70
C VAL A 516 15.04 -17.35 -16.33
N GLN A 517 15.51 -17.59 -15.10
CA GLN A 517 16.85 -17.20 -14.65
C GLN A 517 17.97 -17.94 -15.39
N GLU A 518 17.80 -19.25 -15.64
CA GLU A 518 18.73 -20.03 -16.47
C GLU A 518 18.80 -19.46 -17.89
N TYR A 519 17.64 -19.09 -18.46
CA TYR A 519 17.57 -18.48 -19.77
C TYR A 519 18.26 -17.11 -19.79
N GLN A 520 18.05 -16.26 -18.78
CA GLN A 520 18.70 -14.95 -18.69
C GLN A 520 20.24 -15.07 -18.61
N LYS A 521 20.77 -16.11 -17.97
CA LYS A 521 22.22 -16.35 -17.83
C LYS A 521 22.88 -16.96 -19.07
N SER A 522 22.11 -17.42 -20.06
CA SER A 522 22.64 -18.11 -21.25
C SER A 522 23.46 -17.15 -22.15
N PRO A 523 24.76 -17.44 -22.40
CA PRO A 523 25.61 -16.60 -23.23
C PRO A 523 25.18 -16.70 -24.70
N GLY A 524 24.49 -15.68 -25.21
CA GLY A 524 23.98 -15.63 -26.59
C GLY A 524 22.59 -15.02 -26.74
N ASN A 525 21.92 -14.65 -25.65
CA ASN A 525 20.59 -14.04 -25.70
C ASN A 525 20.67 -12.53 -25.99
N PRO A 526 20.11 -12.03 -27.12
CA PRO A 526 20.08 -10.60 -27.46
C PRO A 526 18.91 -9.86 -26.78
N PHE A 527 18.35 -10.42 -25.70
CA PHE A 527 17.08 -10.00 -25.10
C PHE A 527 17.27 -9.61 -23.64
N THR A 528 16.50 -8.63 -23.21
CA THR A 528 16.35 -8.26 -21.81
C THR A 528 14.98 -8.71 -21.33
N PHE A 529 14.96 -9.38 -20.17
CA PHE A 529 13.75 -9.97 -19.60
C PHE A 529 13.53 -9.39 -18.23
N ALA A 530 12.30 -8.99 -17.96
CA ALA A 530 11.83 -8.75 -16.61
C ALA A 530 10.73 -9.79 -16.30
N TYR A 531 10.72 -10.35 -15.10
CA TYR A 531 9.81 -11.42 -14.76
C TYR A 531 9.37 -11.34 -13.30
N MET A 532 8.19 -11.87 -13.04
CA MET A 532 7.59 -11.96 -11.71
C MET A 532 6.82 -13.28 -11.61
N ALA A 533 6.97 -13.97 -10.49
CA ALA A 533 5.98 -14.92 -10.02
C ALA A 533 5.24 -14.33 -8.82
N GLU A 534 4.03 -14.78 -8.54
CA GLU A 534 3.24 -14.27 -7.41
C GLU A 534 3.97 -14.48 -6.06
N ARG A 535 4.73 -15.57 -5.92
CA ARG A 535 5.59 -15.82 -4.74
C ARG A 535 6.84 -14.94 -4.63
N SER A 536 7.30 -14.33 -5.73
CA SER A 536 8.58 -13.58 -5.78
C SER A 536 8.65 -12.45 -4.75
N LEU A 537 7.52 -11.80 -4.49
CA LEU A 537 7.41 -10.72 -3.49
C LEU A 537 7.70 -11.23 -2.06
N GLU A 538 7.11 -12.36 -1.66
CA GLU A 538 7.31 -12.95 -0.33
C GLU A 538 8.76 -13.48 -0.19
N ASP A 539 9.29 -14.13 -1.24
CA ASP A 539 10.65 -14.68 -1.22
C ASP A 539 11.75 -13.59 -1.14
N GLU A 540 11.64 -12.50 -1.90
CA GLU A 540 12.66 -11.43 -1.90
C GLU A 540 12.67 -10.63 -0.59
N ILE A 541 11.52 -10.41 0.03
CA ILE A 541 11.43 -9.76 1.35
C ILE A 541 12.09 -10.65 2.42
N ASN A 542 11.79 -11.96 2.41
CA ASN A 542 12.37 -12.91 3.35
C ASN A 542 13.89 -13.09 3.16
N ARG A 543 14.36 -13.11 1.91
CA ARG A 543 15.81 -13.18 1.59
C ARG A 543 16.56 -11.99 2.18
N THR A 544 16.06 -10.78 1.97
CA THR A 544 16.68 -9.56 2.47
C THR A 544 16.75 -9.54 3.99
N THR A 545 15.64 -9.94 4.62
CA THR A 545 15.53 -10.06 6.07
C THR A 545 16.61 -10.99 6.64
N ALA A 546 16.92 -12.10 5.97
CA ALA A 546 17.98 -13.02 6.37
C ALA A 546 19.40 -12.45 6.14
N GLU A 547 19.62 -11.71 5.06
CA GLU A 547 20.91 -11.07 4.73
C GLU A 547 21.29 -9.96 5.71
N ASP A 548 20.31 -9.30 6.33
CA ASP A 548 20.56 -8.22 7.29
C ASP A 548 20.82 -8.71 8.73
N ILE A 549 20.50 -9.96 9.08
CA ILE A 549 20.74 -10.53 10.42
C ILE A 549 22.20 -10.34 10.90
N PRO A 550 23.25 -10.65 10.10
CA PRO A 550 24.63 -10.43 10.51
C PRO A 550 24.95 -8.95 10.82
N ILE A 551 24.30 -8.00 10.14
CA ILE A 551 24.52 -6.57 10.34
C ILE A 551 23.98 -6.13 11.70
N PHE A 552 22.80 -6.62 12.09
CA PHE A 552 22.27 -6.43 13.45
C PHE A 552 23.18 -7.02 14.52
N MET A 553 23.74 -8.22 14.27
CA MET A 553 24.69 -8.83 15.21
C MET A 553 25.97 -7.99 15.37
N ILE A 554 26.47 -7.39 14.29
CA ILE A 554 27.60 -6.45 14.35
C ILE A 554 27.21 -5.19 15.15
N SER A 555 26.01 -4.65 14.94
CA SER A 555 25.49 -3.50 15.71
C SER A 555 25.47 -3.81 17.22
N TYR A 556 24.93 -4.96 17.62
CA TYR A 556 24.94 -5.41 19.02
C TYR A 556 26.36 -5.59 19.58
N ALA A 557 27.28 -6.14 18.78
CA ALA A 557 28.67 -6.28 19.19
C ALA A 557 29.36 -4.91 19.42
N VAL A 558 29.06 -3.91 18.58
CA VAL A 558 29.58 -2.55 18.75
C VAL A 558 29.03 -1.89 20.01
N ILE A 559 27.72 -2.01 20.26
CA ILE A 559 27.08 -1.51 21.50
C ILE A 559 27.72 -2.19 22.72
N PHE A 560 27.96 -3.50 22.67
CA PHE A 560 28.62 -4.22 23.74
C PHE A 560 30.02 -3.71 24.04
N VAL A 561 30.85 -3.57 23.00
CA VAL A 561 32.21 -3.04 23.14
C VAL A 561 32.17 -1.63 23.73
N TYR A 562 31.24 -0.79 23.28
CA TYR A 562 31.05 0.55 23.83
C TYR A 562 30.72 0.50 25.34
N ILE A 563 29.70 -0.26 25.76
CA ILE A 563 29.29 -0.35 27.18
C ILE A 563 30.44 -0.87 28.05
N ALA A 564 31.14 -1.92 27.60
CA ALA A 564 32.23 -2.53 28.36
C ALA A 564 33.43 -1.56 28.56
N VAL A 565 33.72 -0.73 27.56
CA VAL A 565 34.80 0.27 27.60
C VAL A 565 34.37 1.52 28.37
N ALA A 566 33.18 2.06 28.09
CA ALA A 566 32.70 3.32 28.67
C ALA A 566 32.43 3.21 30.18
N LEU A 567 32.06 2.03 30.69
CA LEU A 567 31.88 1.78 32.12
C LEU A 567 33.20 1.53 32.88
N GLY A 568 34.32 1.30 32.19
CA GLY A 568 35.61 1.02 32.83
C GLY A 568 36.25 2.24 33.48
N GLU A 569 36.94 2.04 34.62
CA GLU A 569 37.75 3.09 35.23
C GLU A 569 39.22 2.97 34.80
N TYR A 570 39.75 4.03 34.17
CA TYR A 570 41.13 4.09 33.70
C TYR A 570 41.99 4.96 34.62
N THR A 571 42.28 4.46 35.83
CA THR A 571 43.13 5.16 36.82
C THR A 571 44.63 4.98 36.54
N SER A 572 45.05 3.79 36.13
CA SER A 572 46.46 3.43 35.89
C SER A 572 46.59 2.23 34.96
N PHE A 573 47.60 2.23 34.08
CA PHE A 573 47.85 1.17 33.09
C PHE A 573 47.98 -0.23 33.70
N SER A 574 48.56 -0.34 34.91
CA SER A 574 48.75 -1.62 35.59
C SER A 574 47.48 -2.18 36.26
N ARG A 575 46.41 -1.37 36.35
CA ARG A 575 45.14 -1.71 37.03
C ARG A 575 43.94 -1.84 36.09
N ILE A 576 44.14 -1.63 34.78
CA ILE A 576 43.10 -1.67 33.75
C ILE A 576 42.26 -2.96 33.80
N LEU A 577 42.89 -4.14 33.98
CA LEU A 577 42.19 -5.43 34.02
C LEU A 577 41.46 -5.74 35.34
N VAL A 578 41.68 -4.94 36.38
CA VAL A 578 40.99 -5.05 37.68
C VAL A 578 39.79 -4.11 37.70
N ASP A 579 40.00 -2.88 37.21
CA ASP A 579 39.01 -1.80 37.20
C ASP A 579 38.10 -1.83 35.95
N SER A 580 38.36 -2.73 34.99
CA SER A 580 37.45 -3.02 33.88
C SER A 580 36.12 -3.59 34.41
N LYS A 581 35.05 -3.27 33.67
CA LYS A 581 33.65 -3.65 33.94
C LYS A 581 33.07 -4.52 32.83
N PHE A 582 33.90 -5.32 32.17
CA PHE A 582 33.51 -6.14 31.04
C PHE A 582 32.41 -7.16 31.39
N LEU A 583 32.52 -7.82 32.55
CA LEU A 583 31.56 -8.81 33.04
C LEU A 583 30.23 -8.15 33.44
N VAL A 584 30.29 -6.92 33.98
CA VAL A 584 29.08 -6.12 34.28
C VAL A 584 28.39 -5.70 32.98
N GLY A 585 29.14 -5.27 31.97
CA GLY A 585 28.61 -4.98 30.64
C GLY A 585 27.98 -6.21 29.98
N LEU A 586 28.67 -7.37 30.02
CA LEU A 586 28.16 -8.63 29.49
C LEU A 586 26.89 -9.07 30.21
N GLY A 587 26.88 -8.99 31.54
CA GLY A 587 25.71 -9.32 32.34
C GLY A 587 24.53 -8.36 32.13
N GLY A 588 24.80 -7.09 31.86
CA GLY A 588 23.79 -6.12 31.45
C GLY A 588 23.10 -6.52 30.15
N ILE A 589 23.87 -6.84 29.10
CA ILE A 589 23.29 -7.30 27.82
C ILE A 589 22.56 -8.63 27.97
N LEU A 590 23.07 -9.54 28.79
CA LEU A 590 22.41 -10.81 29.04
C LEU A 590 21.06 -10.61 29.75
N VAL A 591 20.97 -9.66 30.69
CA VAL A 591 19.71 -9.26 31.34
C VAL A 591 18.69 -8.74 30.32
N VAL A 592 19.11 -7.86 29.41
CA VAL A 592 18.27 -7.35 28.31
C VAL A 592 17.86 -8.49 27.36
N GLY A 593 18.76 -9.38 26.98
CA GLY A 593 18.43 -10.53 26.14
C GLY A 593 17.41 -11.46 26.82
N CYS A 594 17.55 -11.69 28.12
CA CYS A 594 16.62 -12.46 28.93
C CYS A 594 15.23 -11.80 29.01
N SER A 595 15.12 -10.48 29.09
CA SER A 595 13.82 -9.79 29.13
C SER A 595 13.06 -9.92 27.81
N VAL A 596 13.77 -9.80 26.67
CA VAL A 596 13.21 -9.99 25.33
C VAL A 596 12.71 -11.43 25.14
N LEU A 597 13.54 -12.42 25.50
CA LEU A 597 13.15 -13.84 25.40
C LEU A 597 11.96 -14.18 26.31
N ALA A 598 11.90 -13.60 27.51
CA ALA A 598 10.78 -13.78 28.42
C ALA A 598 9.48 -13.18 27.85
N SER A 599 9.54 -11.97 27.27
CA SER A 599 8.38 -11.33 26.61
C SER A 599 7.89 -12.16 25.41
N MET A 600 8.80 -12.56 24.53
CA MET A 600 8.45 -13.39 23.37
C MET A 600 7.87 -14.74 23.77
N GLY A 601 8.46 -15.40 24.77
CA GLY A 601 7.96 -16.67 25.29
C GLY A 601 6.57 -16.55 25.95
N PHE A 602 6.33 -15.46 26.69
CA PHE A 602 5.01 -15.21 27.28
C PHE A 602 3.91 -15.05 26.22
N TYR A 603 4.14 -14.26 25.17
CA TYR A 603 3.16 -14.08 24.11
C TYR A 603 3.00 -15.29 23.20
N ALA A 604 4.07 -16.06 22.97
CA ALA A 604 3.98 -17.34 22.31
C ALA A 604 3.10 -18.33 23.10
N TRP A 605 3.15 -18.31 24.44
CA TRP A 605 2.26 -19.13 25.27
C TRP A 605 0.79 -18.72 25.18
N ILE A 606 0.50 -17.43 25.03
CA ILE A 606 -0.86 -16.91 24.80
C ILE A 606 -1.36 -17.28 23.38
N GLY A 607 -0.47 -17.61 22.45
CA GLY A 607 -0.80 -17.89 21.05
C GLY A 607 -0.91 -16.64 20.19
N ILE A 608 -0.24 -15.54 20.56
CA ILE A 608 -0.14 -14.36 19.68
C ILE A 608 1.03 -14.59 18.72
N PRO A 609 0.80 -14.66 17.39
CA PRO A 609 1.86 -14.93 16.43
C PRO A 609 2.89 -13.80 16.43
N SER A 610 4.15 -14.18 16.19
CA SER A 610 5.26 -13.25 16.03
C SER A 610 5.50 -12.93 14.55
N SER A 611 6.35 -11.94 14.29
CA SER A 611 6.75 -11.53 12.95
C SER A 611 8.26 -11.30 12.88
N LEU A 612 8.79 -11.29 11.65
CA LEU A 612 10.21 -11.06 11.41
C LEU A 612 10.66 -9.66 11.89
N ILE A 613 9.79 -8.66 11.79
CA ILE A 613 10.07 -7.29 12.26
C ILE A 613 10.26 -7.28 13.78
N ILE A 614 9.44 -8.03 14.54
CA ILE A 614 9.54 -8.12 16.00
C ILE A 614 10.89 -8.74 16.41
N LEU A 615 11.30 -9.81 15.74
CA LEU A 615 12.57 -10.50 16.03
C LEU A 615 13.81 -9.62 15.81
N GLN A 616 13.73 -8.63 14.92
CA GLN A 616 14.86 -7.74 14.61
C GLN A 616 14.84 -6.45 15.43
N VAL A 617 13.68 -5.80 15.53
CA VAL A 617 13.57 -4.43 16.07
C VAL A 617 13.42 -4.42 17.59
N VAL A 618 12.62 -5.33 18.17
CA VAL A 618 12.38 -5.31 19.62
C VAL A 618 13.66 -5.51 20.44
N PRO A 619 14.57 -6.45 20.12
CA PRO A 619 15.82 -6.57 20.86
C PRO A 619 16.70 -5.32 20.75
N PHE A 620 16.67 -4.63 19.60
CA PHE A 620 17.41 -3.37 19.42
C PHE A 620 16.86 -2.24 20.29
N LEU A 621 15.53 -2.07 20.30
CA LEU A 621 14.85 -1.06 21.10
C LEU A 621 15.06 -1.30 22.61
N VAL A 622 14.88 -2.54 23.06
CA VAL A 622 15.01 -2.87 24.49
C VAL A 622 16.47 -2.80 24.93
N LEU A 623 17.43 -3.09 24.05
CA LEU A 623 18.85 -2.89 24.34
C LEU A 623 19.22 -1.41 24.51
N ALA A 624 18.65 -0.52 23.70
CA ALA A 624 18.84 0.93 23.85
C ALA A 624 18.43 1.40 25.25
N VAL A 625 17.14 1.25 25.57
CA VAL A 625 16.55 1.63 26.87
C VAL A 625 17.24 0.91 28.03
N GLY A 626 17.47 -0.39 27.88
CA GLY A 626 18.01 -1.22 28.95
C GLY A 626 19.46 -0.88 29.29
N ALA A 627 20.29 -0.67 28.27
CA ALA A 627 21.68 -0.26 28.45
C ALA A 627 21.78 1.12 29.13
N ASP A 628 20.86 2.03 28.85
CA ASP A 628 20.88 3.39 29.40
C ASP A 628 20.61 3.38 30.92
N ASN A 629 19.60 2.64 31.37
CA ASN A 629 19.33 2.46 32.80
C ASN A 629 20.52 1.83 33.55
N ILE A 630 21.13 0.80 32.94
CA ILE A 630 22.34 0.15 33.46
C ILE A 630 23.49 1.16 33.57
N PHE A 631 23.70 1.97 32.53
CA PHE A 631 24.79 2.94 32.46
C PHE A 631 24.64 4.03 33.52
N ILE A 632 23.44 4.61 33.66
CA ILE A 632 23.15 5.64 34.66
C ILE A 632 23.36 5.08 36.08
N PHE A 633 22.92 3.85 36.35
CA PHE A 633 23.09 3.24 37.67
C PHE A 633 24.57 3.04 38.04
N VAL A 634 25.35 2.44 37.14
CA VAL A 634 26.77 2.15 37.39
C VAL A 634 27.58 3.43 37.51
N LEU A 635 27.30 4.42 36.66
CA LEU A 635 28.00 5.71 36.70
C LEU A 635 27.74 6.45 38.02
N GLU A 636 26.51 6.45 38.52
CA GLU A 636 26.20 7.07 39.81
C GLU A 636 26.85 6.32 40.98
N TYR A 637 26.92 4.99 40.90
CA TYR A 637 27.66 4.19 41.88
C TYR A 637 29.17 4.54 41.90
N GLN A 638 29.77 4.78 40.74
CA GLN A 638 31.18 5.18 40.61
C GLN A 638 31.44 6.59 41.14
N ARG A 639 30.49 7.52 40.94
CA ARG A 639 30.58 8.90 41.42
C ARG A 639 30.40 9.02 42.93
N ASP A 640 29.55 8.17 43.53
CA ASP A 640 29.30 8.17 44.97
C ASP A 640 30.50 7.64 45.76
N ALA A 641 30.86 8.28 46.88
CA ALA A 641 31.90 7.79 47.79
C ALA A 641 31.31 7.04 48.98
N ARG A 642 31.92 5.91 49.38
CA ARG A 642 31.50 5.12 50.56
C ARG A 642 31.70 5.96 51.83
N ARG A 643 30.66 6.09 52.66
CA ARG A 643 30.75 6.79 53.96
C ARG A 643 31.57 5.96 54.97
N PRO A 644 32.28 6.59 55.92
CA PRO A 644 33.04 5.86 56.94
C PRO A 644 32.09 5.00 57.81
N GLY A 645 32.33 3.68 57.84
CA GLY A 645 31.50 2.70 58.57
C GLY A 645 30.34 2.07 57.78
N GLU A 646 30.06 2.53 56.55
CA GLU A 646 28.97 2.02 55.71
C GLU A 646 29.36 0.69 55.02
N LYS A 647 28.49 -0.33 55.08
CA LYS A 647 28.71 -1.62 54.40
C LYS A 647 28.54 -1.48 52.88
N ARG A 648 29.10 -2.41 52.09
CA ARG A 648 28.98 -2.39 50.63
C ARG A 648 27.51 -2.47 50.18
N GLU A 649 26.71 -3.29 50.87
CA GLU A 649 25.30 -3.51 50.57
C GLU A 649 24.49 -2.24 50.83
N GLU A 650 24.78 -1.56 51.94
CA GLU A 650 24.15 -0.28 52.32
C GLU A 650 24.48 0.83 51.34
N ARG A 651 25.72 0.89 50.83
CA ARG A 651 26.10 1.81 49.74
C ARG A 651 25.32 1.54 48.46
N ILE A 652 25.25 0.28 48.02
CA ILE A 652 24.49 -0.09 46.80
C ILE A 652 23.02 0.26 46.97
N GLY A 653 22.41 -0.07 48.13
CA GLY A 653 21.03 0.30 48.42
C GLY A 653 20.79 1.81 48.43
N ARG A 654 21.71 2.60 49.01
CA ARG A 654 21.61 4.06 49.02
C ARG A 654 21.69 4.66 47.62
N VAL A 655 22.64 4.20 46.79
CA VAL A 655 22.75 4.64 45.39
C VAL A 655 21.51 4.24 44.60
N LEU A 656 21.03 3.00 44.77
CA LEU A 656 19.81 2.52 44.10
C LEU A 656 18.60 3.37 44.50
N GLY A 657 18.44 3.72 45.78
CA GLY A 657 17.36 4.59 46.26
C GLY A 657 17.35 5.99 45.63
N ASN A 658 18.51 6.51 45.23
CA ASN A 658 18.61 7.83 44.57
C ASN A 658 18.23 7.78 43.09
N VAL A 659 18.62 6.71 42.38
CA VAL A 659 18.51 6.63 40.91
C VAL A 659 17.26 5.85 40.45
N ALA A 660 16.86 4.80 41.16
CA ALA A 660 15.76 3.91 40.78
C ALA A 660 14.41 4.62 40.57
N PRO A 661 14.02 5.68 41.31
CA PRO A 661 12.79 6.42 41.01
C PRO A 661 12.79 7.03 39.60
N SER A 662 13.94 7.43 39.07
CA SER A 662 14.04 7.93 37.70
C SER A 662 13.90 6.81 36.68
N MET A 663 14.60 5.68 36.89
CA MET A 663 14.51 4.52 35.99
C MET A 663 13.09 3.93 35.94
N LEU A 664 12.40 3.90 37.10
CA LEU A 664 11.00 3.50 37.20
C LEU A 664 10.11 4.44 36.39
N LEU A 665 10.33 5.76 36.48
CA LEU A 665 9.56 6.75 35.75
C LEU A 665 9.70 6.54 34.24
N CYS A 666 10.92 6.39 33.72
CA CYS A 666 11.16 6.13 32.30
C CYS A 666 10.50 4.82 31.86
N SER A 667 10.86 3.71 32.52
CA SER A 667 10.40 2.36 32.13
C SER A 667 8.88 2.21 32.21
N LEU A 668 8.24 2.79 33.23
CA LEU A 668 6.78 2.75 33.37
C LEU A 668 6.11 3.64 32.32
N SER A 669 6.63 4.83 32.07
CA SER A 669 6.10 5.74 31.05
C SER A 669 6.18 5.12 29.65
N GLU A 670 7.31 4.51 29.31
CA GLU A 670 7.51 3.80 28.05
C GLU A 670 6.62 2.57 27.93
N SER A 671 6.56 1.72 28.95
CA SER A 671 5.72 0.53 28.94
C SER A 671 4.24 0.88 28.76
N VAL A 672 3.73 1.89 29.48
CA VAL A 672 2.35 2.37 29.33
C VAL A 672 2.13 2.98 27.95
N CYS A 673 3.09 3.74 27.42
CA CYS A 673 3.05 4.29 26.06
C CYS A 673 2.92 3.17 25.01
N PHE A 674 3.75 2.13 25.08
CA PHE A 674 3.66 0.99 24.18
C PHE A 674 2.35 0.19 24.36
N PHE A 675 1.87 -0.01 25.60
CA PHE A 675 0.58 -0.68 25.81
C PHE A 675 -0.59 0.09 25.19
N LEU A 676 -0.59 1.41 25.25
CA LEU A 676 -1.62 2.21 24.57
C LEU A 676 -1.42 2.23 23.05
N GLY A 677 -0.18 2.18 22.56
CA GLY A 677 0.13 1.97 21.14
C GLY A 677 -0.46 0.66 20.58
N ALA A 678 -0.69 -0.34 21.42
CA ALA A 678 -1.34 -1.59 21.03
C ALA A 678 -2.84 -1.46 20.74
N LEU A 679 -3.45 -0.30 20.98
CA LEU A 679 -4.83 0.01 20.58
C LEU A 679 -4.96 0.31 19.09
N SER A 680 -3.85 0.42 18.37
CA SER A 680 -3.85 0.53 16.91
C SER A 680 -4.57 -0.65 16.25
N THR A 681 -5.27 -0.35 15.15
CA THR A 681 -6.01 -1.35 14.36
C THR A 681 -5.07 -2.28 13.58
N MET A 682 -3.85 -1.84 13.30
CA MET A 682 -2.86 -2.54 12.49
C MET A 682 -2.23 -3.72 13.25
N PRO A 683 -2.33 -4.97 12.76
CA PRO A 683 -1.81 -6.15 13.47
C PRO A 683 -0.31 -6.09 13.76
N ALA A 684 0.51 -5.69 12.79
CA ALA A 684 1.96 -5.58 12.98
C ALA A 684 2.34 -4.58 14.09
N VAL A 685 1.72 -3.39 14.08
CA VAL A 685 1.94 -2.34 15.10
C VAL A 685 1.46 -2.82 16.47
N LYS A 686 0.29 -3.44 16.52
CA LYS A 686 -0.32 -3.97 17.74
C LYS A 686 0.55 -5.04 18.39
N SER A 687 0.97 -6.06 17.63
CA SER A 687 1.86 -7.10 18.15
C SER A 687 3.21 -6.52 18.55
N PHE A 688 3.81 -5.65 17.72
CA PHE A 688 5.06 -4.98 18.09
C PHE A 688 4.97 -4.25 19.43
N ALA A 689 3.92 -3.45 19.62
CA ALA A 689 3.73 -2.63 20.80
C ALA A 689 3.49 -3.48 22.07
N LEU A 690 2.74 -4.58 21.97
CA LEU A 690 2.57 -5.54 23.08
C LEU A 690 3.90 -6.18 23.49
N TYR A 691 4.66 -6.70 22.52
CA TYR A 691 5.94 -7.36 22.78
C TYR A 691 6.96 -6.39 23.38
N ALA A 692 7.04 -5.16 22.86
CA ALA A 692 7.91 -4.10 23.39
C ALA A 692 7.51 -3.66 24.80
N ALA A 693 6.21 -3.43 25.06
CA ALA A 693 5.71 -2.98 26.37
C ALA A 693 6.08 -3.95 27.50
N LEU A 694 5.87 -5.25 27.26
CA LEU A 694 6.22 -6.30 28.22
C LEU A 694 7.73 -6.50 28.32
N ALA A 695 8.46 -6.37 27.23
CA ALA A 695 9.93 -6.50 27.25
C ALA A 695 10.57 -5.40 28.09
N VAL A 696 10.18 -4.13 27.93
CA VAL A 696 10.67 -3.00 28.75
C VAL A 696 10.31 -3.20 30.24
N LEU A 697 9.10 -3.68 30.53
CA LEU A 697 8.68 -3.95 31.90
C LEU A 697 9.50 -5.08 32.56
N MET A 698 9.70 -6.19 31.83
CA MET A 698 10.53 -7.30 32.30
C MET A 698 12.00 -6.91 32.41
N ASP A 699 12.47 -6.04 31.53
CA ASP A 699 13.82 -5.48 31.58
C ASP A 699 14.04 -4.70 32.88
N PHE A 700 13.14 -3.77 33.22
CA PHE A 700 13.19 -3.05 34.50
C PHE A 700 13.20 -4.01 35.72
N VAL A 701 12.35 -5.04 35.72
CA VAL A 701 12.30 -6.02 36.81
C VAL A 701 13.62 -6.79 36.95
N LEU A 702 14.21 -7.23 35.83
CA LEU A 702 15.49 -7.95 35.85
C LEU A 702 16.67 -7.02 36.19
N GLN A 703 16.62 -5.75 35.79
CA GLN A 703 17.62 -4.76 36.20
C GLN A 703 17.57 -4.50 37.71
N MET A 704 16.38 -4.33 38.30
CA MET A 704 16.22 -4.11 39.74
C MET A 704 16.55 -5.35 40.60
N THR A 705 16.77 -6.52 40.00
CA THR A 705 17.05 -7.79 40.70
C THR A 705 18.38 -8.40 40.28
N ALA A 706 18.45 -9.00 39.09
CA ALA A 706 19.61 -9.72 38.57
C ALA A 706 20.82 -8.79 38.38
N PHE A 707 20.61 -7.59 37.82
CA PHE A 707 21.73 -6.66 37.58
C PHE A 707 22.28 -6.07 38.89
N VAL A 708 21.43 -5.67 39.84
CA VAL A 708 21.88 -5.22 41.18
C VAL A 708 22.64 -6.33 41.91
N ALA A 709 22.18 -7.59 41.82
CA ALA A 709 22.89 -8.74 42.38
C ALA A 709 24.26 -8.95 41.72
N LEU A 710 24.35 -8.83 40.39
CA LEU A 710 25.60 -8.93 39.65
C LEU A 710 26.59 -7.82 40.03
N LEU A 711 26.11 -6.57 40.12
CA LEU A 711 26.93 -5.43 40.53
C LEU A 711 27.46 -5.61 41.97
N SER A 712 26.67 -6.21 42.87
CA SER A 712 27.13 -6.51 44.23
C SER A 712 28.27 -7.55 44.27
N LEU A 713 28.25 -8.54 43.36
CA LEU A 713 29.31 -9.53 43.22
C LEU A 713 30.57 -8.91 42.60
N ASP A 714 30.40 -8.04 41.60
CA ASP A 714 31.53 -7.32 41.00
C ASP A 714 32.17 -6.34 42.00
N ALA A 715 31.37 -5.60 42.78
CA ALA A 715 31.88 -4.77 43.87
C ALA A 715 32.68 -5.59 44.91
N ARG A 716 32.19 -6.80 45.25
CA ARG A 716 32.92 -7.73 46.12
C ARG A 716 34.23 -8.23 45.49
N ARG A 717 34.29 -8.42 44.17
CA ARG A 717 35.51 -8.76 43.42
C ARG A 717 36.51 -7.61 43.44
N GLN A 718 36.06 -6.39 43.20
CA GLN A 718 36.89 -5.18 43.19
C GLN A 718 37.49 -4.87 44.57
N ASP A 719 36.70 -4.98 45.64
CA ASP A 719 37.18 -4.85 47.03
C ASP A 719 38.29 -5.90 47.35
N GLY A 720 38.29 -7.04 46.64
CA GLY A 720 39.30 -8.10 46.74
C GLY A 720 40.52 -7.95 45.82
N ASN A 721 40.64 -6.86 45.05
CA ASN A 721 41.71 -6.60 44.07
C ASN A 721 42.02 -7.79 43.12
N ARG A 722 40.99 -8.47 42.61
CA ARG A 722 41.14 -9.61 41.68
C ARG A 722 40.86 -9.19 40.24
N CYS A 723 41.63 -9.73 39.29
CA CYS A 723 41.41 -9.50 37.86
C CYS A 723 40.05 -10.07 37.39
N GLU A 724 39.46 -9.43 36.37
CA GLU A 724 38.11 -9.75 35.89
C GLU A 724 38.04 -11.05 35.06
N LEU A 725 38.89 -11.20 34.02
CA LEU A 725 38.94 -12.41 33.18
C LEU A 725 39.65 -13.60 33.85
N ALA A 726 40.51 -13.34 34.83
CA ALA A 726 41.33 -14.34 35.50
C ALA A 726 41.14 -14.24 37.01
N CYS A 727 40.09 -14.90 37.52
CA CYS A 727 39.65 -14.86 38.92
C CYS A 727 40.72 -15.26 39.96
N CYS A 728 41.84 -15.85 39.54
CA CYS A 728 42.92 -16.37 40.39
C CYS A 728 44.10 -15.38 40.57
N VAL A 729 44.14 -14.26 39.84
CA VAL A 729 45.26 -13.30 39.89
C VAL A 729 44.85 -12.08 40.74
N SER A 730 45.62 -11.79 41.80
CA SER A 730 45.43 -10.62 42.67
C SER A 730 46.54 -9.60 42.48
N VAL A 731 46.16 -8.34 42.32
CA VAL A 731 47.09 -7.20 42.13
C VAL A 731 47.32 -6.51 43.47
N LYS A 732 48.59 -6.25 43.83
CA LYS A 732 48.98 -5.67 45.13
C LYS A 732 48.73 -4.15 45.23
N THR A 733 48.54 -3.46 44.10
CA THR A 733 48.39 -2.00 44.04
C THR A 733 47.01 -1.57 44.56
N THR A 734 46.97 -0.83 45.66
CA THR A 734 45.73 -0.35 46.30
C THR A 734 45.05 0.77 45.52
N ALA A 735 43.72 0.87 45.66
CA ALA A 735 42.92 1.88 44.97
C ALA A 735 43.22 3.28 45.52
N PRO A 736 43.24 4.33 44.68
CA PRO A 736 43.33 5.72 45.16
C PRO A 736 42.11 6.07 46.02
N SER A 737 42.31 6.89 47.06
CA SER A 737 41.26 7.23 48.05
C SER A 737 40.24 8.27 47.57
N LYS A 738 40.43 8.86 46.39
CA LYS A 738 39.53 9.87 45.81
C LYS A 738 38.78 9.27 44.63
N PRO A 739 37.45 9.51 44.53
CA PRO A 739 36.68 9.10 43.37
C PRO A 739 37.22 9.82 42.11
N ASN A 740 37.33 9.08 41.01
CA ASN A 740 37.74 9.65 39.73
C ASN A 740 36.54 10.41 39.13
N GLU A 741 36.67 11.73 38.95
CA GLU A 741 35.59 12.55 38.36
C GLU A 741 35.42 12.31 36.84
N GLY A 742 36.27 11.48 36.21
CA GLY A 742 36.26 11.22 34.76
C GLY A 742 36.61 12.46 33.93
N PHE A 743 36.57 12.34 32.60
CA PHE A 743 36.81 13.47 31.68
C PHE A 743 35.54 14.29 31.40
N LEU A 744 34.40 13.61 31.25
CA LEU A 744 33.13 14.20 30.81
C LEU A 744 32.52 15.17 31.83
N LEU A 745 32.51 14.83 33.12
CA LEU A 745 31.89 15.65 34.17
C LEU A 745 32.64 17.00 34.38
N PRO A 746 33.98 17.04 34.49
CA PRO A 746 34.71 18.31 34.53
C PRO A 746 34.53 19.16 33.27
N ALA A 747 34.49 18.53 32.08
CA ALA A 747 34.26 19.23 30.82
C ALA A 747 32.87 19.88 30.77
N MET A 748 31.83 19.13 31.15
CA MET A 748 30.45 19.64 31.21
C MET A 748 30.29 20.76 32.24
N ARG A 749 30.89 20.61 33.43
CA ARG A 749 30.81 21.59 34.52
C ARG A 749 31.59 22.89 34.21
N LYS A 750 32.78 22.79 33.62
CA LYS A 750 33.71 23.92 33.42
C LYS A 750 33.48 24.67 32.10
N TYR A 751 33.11 23.97 31.03
CA TYR A 751 32.98 24.57 29.70
C TYR A 751 31.53 24.60 29.21
N TYR A 752 30.84 23.46 29.16
CA TYR A 752 29.52 23.36 28.51
C TYR A 752 28.41 24.12 29.26
N ALA A 753 28.17 23.79 30.54
CA ALA A 753 27.06 24.36 31.31
C ALA A 753 27.16 25.89 31.51
N PRO A 754 28.34 26.49 31.77
CA PRO A 754 28.49 27.95 31.84
C PRO A 754 28.22 28.65 30.50
N VAL A 755 28.63 28.06 29.37
CA VAL A 755 28.41 28.65 28.04
C VAL A 755 26.94 28.56 27.64
N LEU A 756 26.30 27.41 27.87
CA LEU A 756 24.89 27.20 27.54
C LEU A 756 23.95 28.12 28.33
N LEU A 757 24.24 28.35 29.61
CA LEU A 757 23.39 29.13 30.52
C LEU A 757 23.78 30.62 30.59
N HIS A 758 24.67 31.09 29.71
CA HIS A 758 25.00 32.50 29.59
C HIS A 758 23.76 33.31 29.11
N PRO A 759 23.49 34.52 29.63
CA PRO A 759 22.26 35.27 29.31
C PRO A 759 22.02 35.51 27.82
N VAL A 760 23.07 35.70 27.03
CA VAL A 760 22.96 35.87 25.56
C VAL A 760 22.66 34.55 24.85
N THR A 761 23.33 33.46 25.23
CA THR A 761 23.17 32.16 24.57
C THR A 761 21.79 31.58 24.83
N ARG A 762 21.22 31.77 26.02
CA ARG A 762 19.84 31.36 26.35
C ARG A 762 18.78 31.96 25.42
N VAL A 763 18.88 33.25 25.10
CA VAL A 763 17.95 33.91 24.17
C VAL A 763 18.11 33.35 22.76
N ILE A 764 19.35 33.18 22.29
CA ILE A 764 19.64 32.60 20.97
C ILE A 764 19.06 31.19 20.86
N VAL A 765 19.26 30.34 21.87
CA VAL A 765 18.74 28.96 21.89
C VAL A 765 17.22 28.95 21.75
N ILE A 766 16.48 29.72 22.55
CA ILE A 766 15.00 29.73 22.45
C ILE A 766 14.53 30.18 21.06
N VAL A 767 15.13 31.23 20.49
CA VAL A 767 14.76 31.72 19.15
C VAL A 767 15.04 30.67 18.07
N VAL A 768 16.18 30.00 18.11
CA VAL A 768 16.55 28.95 17.14
C VAL A 768 15.59 27.76 17.22
N PHE A 769 15.26 27.29 18.42
CA PHE A 769 14.36 26.14 18.59
C PHE A 769 12.90 26.49 18.24
N ILE A 770 12.43 27.72 18.49
CA ILE A 770 11.10 28.17 18.00
C ILE A 770 11.07 28.24 16.47
N PHE A 771 12.13 28.76 15.85
CA PHE A 771 12.24 28.78 14.38
C PHE A 771 12.23 27.37 13.78
N MET A 772 13.00 26.46 14.38
CA MET A 772 13.02 25.05 13.99
C MET A 772 11.63 24.42 14.08
N PHE A 773 10.96 24.56 15.23
CA PHE A 773 9.61 24.02 15.45
C PHE A 773 8.57 24.52 14.44
N ILE A 774 8.56 25.81 14.13
CA ILE A 774 7.60 26.37 13.17
C ILE A 774 7.93 25.98 11.73
N SER A 775 9.22 25.89 11.39
CA SER A 775 9.66 25.36 10.10
C SER A 775 9.24 23.89 9.94
N SER A 776 9.33 23.10 10.99
CA SER A 776 8.86 21.71 11.01
C SER A 776 7.34 21.60 10.88
N ILE A 777 6.57 22.50 11.51
CA ILE A 777 5.11 22.57 11.32
C ILE A 777 4.76 22.86 9.85
N TYR A 778 5.48 23.77 9.20
CA TYR A 778 5.29 24.05 7.79
C TYR A 778 5.57 22.81 6.91
N LEU A 779 6.71 22.15 7.16
CA LEU A 779 7.12 20.96 6.42
C LEU A 779 6.16 19.78 6.61
N MET A 780 5.55 19.65 7.79
CA MET A 780 4.59 18.59 8.09
C MET A 780 3.38 18.58 7.13
N PHE A 781 2.99 19.71 6.53
CA PHE A 781 1.91 19.75 5.52
C PHE A 781 2.29 19.10 4.18
N TYR A 782 3.59 18.93 3.92
CA TYR A 782 4.12 18.35 2.68
C TYR A 782 4.55 16.89 2.83
N VAL A 783 4.32 16.28 4.00
CA VAL A 783 4.67 14.87 4.22
C VAL A 783 3.86 13.98 3.26
N THR A 784 4.58 13.13 2.54
CA THR A 784 3.98 12.17 1.63
C THR A 784 3.48 10.96 2.41
N VAL A 785 2.26 10.49 2.13
CA VAL A 785 1.66 9.32 2.80
C VAL A 785 1.68 8.13 1.85
N GLY A 786 2.22 7.00 2.32
CA GLY A 786 2.33 5.79 1.53
C GLY A 786 3.61 5.00 1.76
N LEU A 787 3.68 3.82 1.14
CA LEU A 787 4.92 3.08 0.95
C LEU A 787 4.90 2.53 -0.47
N ASP A 788 5.81 2.98 -1.31
CA ASP A 788 5.96 2.42 -2.65
C ASP A 788 6.53 1.01 -2.56
N GLN A 789 5.99 0.09 -3.38
CA GLN A 789 6.33 -1.33 -3.34
C GLN A 789 7.81 -1.59 -3.61
N GLU A 790 8.45 -0.74 -4.41
CA GLU A 790 9.87 -0.82 -4.72
C GLU A 790 10.76 -0.68 -3.48
N LEU A 791 10.35 0.13 -2.50
CA LEU A 791 11.12 0.36 -1.26
C LEU A 791 11.18 -0.87 -0.34
N ALA A 792 10.26 -1.83 -0.53
CA ALA A 792 10.27 -3.10 0.20
C ALA A 792 11.27 -4.10 -0.41
N MET A 793 11.76 -3.87 -1.62
CA MET A 793 12.67 -4.76 -2.32
C MET A 793 14.15 -4.45 -2.00
N PRO A 794 15.03 -5.46 -2.03
CA PRO A 794 16.45 -5.23 -1.89
C PRO A 794 17.06 -4.60 -3.14
N GLN A 795 18.11 -3.81 -2.94
CA GLN A 795 18.93 -3.26 -4.03
C GLN A 795 19.56 -4.38 -4.85
N GLY A 796 19.29 -4.39 -6.16
CA GLY A 796 19.73 -5.45 -7.08
C GLY A 796 18.78 -6.64 -7.22
N SER A 797 17.56 -6.58 -6.67
CA SER A 797 16.51 -7.57 -6.93
C SER A 797 16.04 -7.53 -8.39
N TYR A 798 15.72 -8.70 -8.96
CA TYR A 798 15.06 -8.79 -10.28
C TYR A 798 13.64 -8.18 -10.25
N MET A 799 13.01 -8.09 -9.07
CA MET A 799 11.70 -7.47 -8.90
C MET A 799 11.71 -5.96 -9.17
N LEU A 800 12.82 -5.27 -8.87
CA LEU A 800 12.96 -3.84 -9.19
C LEU A 800 13.02 -3.60 -10.70
N GLU A 801 13.68 -4.50 -11.44
CA GLU A 801 13.68 -4.46 -12.91
C GLU A 801 12.28 -4.74 -13.47
N TYR A 802 11.54 -5.69 -12.87
CA TYR A 802 10.14 -5.94 -13.21
C TYR A 802 9.24 -4.71 -13.02
N PHE A 803 9.29 -4.04 -11.86
CA PHE A 803 8.47 -2.83 -11.64
C PHE A 803 8.81 -1.72 -12.64
N LYS A 804 10.10 -1.52 -12.93
CA LYS A 804 10.52 -0.55 -13.96
C LYS A 804 9.93 -0.86 -15.33
N TYR A 805 9.87 -2.13 -15.73
CA TYR A 805 9.27 -2.53 -17.00
C TYR A 805 7.75 -2.44 -16.97
N LEU A 806 7.13 -2.79 -15.85
CA LEU A 806 5.69 -2.67 -15.65
C LEU A 806 5.26 -1.20 -15.84
N TYR A 807 5.92 -0.25 -15.19
CA TYR A 807 5.57 1.16 -15.30
C TYR A 807 5.89 1.78 -16.67
N ALA A 808 6.85 1.23 -17.41
CA ALA A 808 7.23 1.75 -18.73
C ALA A 808 6.36 1.22 -19.87
N TYR A 809 5.92 -0.05 -19.80
CA TYR A 809 5.32 -0.74 -20.95
C TYR A 809 3.89 -1.23 -20.73
N PHE A 810 3.36 -1.19 -19.51
CA PHE A 810 2.03 -1.71 -19.21
C PHE A 810 0.98 -0.59 -19.29
N GLU A 811 0.03 -0.71 -20.23
CA GLU A 811 -0.94 0.36 -20.54
C GLU A 811 -2.21 0.31 -19.66
N VAL A 812 -2.53 -0.85 -19.08
CA VAL A 812 -3.76 -1.09 -18.30
C VAL A 812 -3.41 -1.44 -16.87
N GLY A 813 -4.20 -1.00 -15.90
CA GLY A 813 -3.99 -1.31 -14.48
C GLY A 813 -4.51 -2.67 -14.03
N VAL A 814 -4.63 -2.80 -12.71
CA VAL A 814 -5.24 -3.96 -12.07
C VAL A 814 -6.75 -4.03 -12.34
N PRO A 815 -7.32 -5.24 -12.48
CA PRO A 815 -8.77 -5.39 -12.63
C PRO A 815 -9.49 -5.07 -11.31
N THR A 816 -10.67 -4.47 -11.43
CA THR A 816 -11.56 -4.15 -10.31
C THR A 816 -12.94 -4.72 -10.55
N TYR A 817 -13.45 -5.43 -9.55
CA TYR A 817 -14.74 -6.09 -9.59
C TYR A 817 -15.75 -5.31 -8.74
N PHE A 818 -16.79 -4.77 -9.37
CA PHE A 818 -17.94 -4.24 -8.65
C PHE A 818 -18.85 -5.41 -8.25
N VAL A 819 -18.80 -5.79 -6.98
CA VAL A 819 -19.53 -6.93 -6.43
C VAL A 819 -20.84 -6.45 -5.82
N THR A 820 -21.94 -7.05 -6.24
CA THR A 820 -23.29 -6.78 -5.69
C THR A 820 -23.62 -7.84 -4.65
N THR A 821 -24.04 -7.43 -3.44
CA THR A 821 -24.43 -8.36 -2.38
C THR A 821 -25.86 -8.90 -2.53
N LYS A 822 -26.27 -9.81 -1.64
CA LYS A 822 -27.63 -10.37 -1.59
C LYS A 822 -28.67 -9.28 -1.30
N GLY A 823 -29.90 -9.49 -1.77
CA GLY A 823 -31.03 -8.61 -1.47
C GLY A 823 -31.43 -7.65 -2.59
N PHE A 824 -30.86 -7.81 -3.78
CA PHE A 824 -31.31 -7.16 -5.01
C PHE A 824 -32.01 -8.15 -5.93
N ASN A 825 -33.15 -7.75 -6.49
CA ASN A 825 -33.97 -8.62 -7.32
C ASN A 825 -33.71 -8.41 -8.82
N PHE A 826 -32.71 -9.13 -9.34
CA PHE A 826 -32.38 -9.15 -10.78
C PHE A 826 -33.47 -9.76 -11.68
N THR A 827 -34.47 -10.49 -11.14
CA THR A 827 -35.54 -11.06 -11.98
C THR A 827 -36.68 -10.07 -12.23
N SER A 828 -36.71 -8.94 -11.52
CA SER A 828 -37.70 -7.89 -11.72
C SER A 828 -37.30 -6.99 -12.89
N ILE A 829 -38.29 -6.44 -13.62
CA ILE A 829 -38.02 -5.52 -14.74
C ILE A 829 -37.25 -4.29 -14.24
N ALA A 830 -37.66 -3.71 -13.10
CA ALA A 830 -36.96 -2.58 -12.50
C ALA A 830 -35.52 -2.93 -12.11
N GLY A 831 -35.27 -4.14 -11.60
CA GLY A 831 -33.92 -4.60 -11.25
C GLY A 831 -33.03 -4.83 -12.47
N MET A 832 -33.58 -5.39 -13.55
CA MET A 832 -32.86 -5.52 -14.83
C MET A 832 -32.53 -4.14 -15.39
N ASN A 833 -33.51 -3.24 -15.52
CA ASN A 833 -33.31 -1.90 -16.10
C ASN A 833 -32.26 -1.07 -15.36
N ALA A 834 -32.13 -1.25 -14.04
CA ALA A 834 -31.13 -0.55 -13.24
C ALA A 834 -29.71 -1.13 -13.33
N THR A 835 -29.54 -2.30 -13.95
CA THR A 835 -28.24 -3.00 -14.07
C THR A 835 -27.75 -3.09 -15.51
N CYS A 836 -28.66 -3.32 -16.46
CA CYS A 836 -28.34 -3.42 -17.88
C CYS A 836 -28.03 -2.06 -18.52
N SER A 837 -27.47 -2.13 -19.71
CA SER A 837 -27.11 -1.02 -20.58
C SER A 837 -27.70 -1.18 -22.01
N SER A 838 -28.43 -2.26 -22.28
CA SER A 838 -29.20 -2.47 -23.52
C SER A 838 -30.34 -1.46 -23.72
N VAL A 839 -31.06 -1.58 -24.84
CA VAL A 839 -32.27 -0.81 -25.15
C VAL A 839 -33.33 -0.99 -24.05
N GLY A 840 -33.92 0.14 -23.60
CA GLY A 840 -34.95 0.17 -22.56
C GLY A 840 -34.43 0.16 -21.12
N CYS A 841 -33.10 0.11 -20.92
CA CYS A 841 -32.46 0.23 -19.60
C CYS A 841 -32.37 1.70 -19.13
N ASP A 842 -32.13 1.90 -17.83
CA ASP A 842 -31.98 3.23 -17.24
C ASP A 842 -30.69 3.91 -17.76
N PRO A 843 -30.73 5.18 -18.22
CA PRO A 843 -29.53 5.91 -18.64
C PRO A 843 -28.48 6.10 -17.53
N PHE A 844 -28.83 5.89 -16.26
CA PHE A 844 -27.89 5.91 -15.13
C PHE A 844 -27.84 4.57 -14.39
N SER A 845 -27.95 3.46 -15.13
CA SER A 845 -27.76 2.11 -14.60
C SER A 845 -26.34 1.86 -14.06
N LEU A 846 -26.14 0.74 -13.35
CA LEU A 846 -24.84 0.34 -12.77
C LEU A 846 -23.71 0.34 -13.83
N THR A 847 -23.94 -0.31 -14.96
CA THR A 847 -22.95 -0.46 -16.03
C THR A 847 -22.69 0.85 -16.76
N GLN A 848 -23.74 1.66 -16.96
CA GLN A 848 -23.62 2.98 -17.58
C GLN A 848 -22.84 3.98 -16.70
N LYS A 849 -23.00 3.94 -15.38
CA LYS A 849 -22.20 4.75 -14.45
C LYS A 849 -20.71 4.41 -14.51
N ILE A 850 -20.37 3.12 -14.63
CA ILE A 850 -18.99 2.68 -14.77
C ILE A 850 -18.43 3.10 -16.14
N GLN A 851 -19.20 2.95 -17.21
CA GLN A 851 -18.83 3.44 -18.54
C GLN A 851 -18.54 4.95 -18.53
N TYR A 852 -19.41 5.74 -17.90
CA TYR A 852 -19.20 7.19 -17.77
C TYR A 852 -17.91 7.51 -17.01
N ALA A 853 -17.57 6.75 -15.97
CA ALA A 853 -16.30 6.91 -15.28
C ALA A 853 -15.10 6.68 -16.22
N THR A 854 -15.19 5.72 -17.15
CA THR A 854 -14.08 5.42 -18.09
C THR A 854 -13.85 6.49 -19.16
N GLU A 855 -14.81 7.38 -19.38
CA GLU A 855 -14.62 8.53 -20.30
C GLU A 855 -13.68 9.59 -19.70
N TYR A 856 -13.46 9.56 -18.38
CA TYR A 856 -12.59 10.50 -17.66
C TYR A 856 -11.52 9.74 -16.84
N PRO A 857 -10.58 9.03 -17.48
CA PRO A 857 -9.61 8.15 -16.82
C PRO A 857 -8.69 8.89 -15.84
N ASP A 858 -8.31 10.14 -16.14
CA ASP A 858 -7.43 10.95 -15.27
C ASP A 858 -8.07 11.31 -13.92
N LEU A 859 -9.41 11.32 -13.87
CA LEU A 859 -10.17 11.63 -12.65
C LEU A 859 -10.66 10.36 -11.97
N SER A 860 -11.16 9.38 -12.74
CA SER A 860 -11.77 8.17 -12.19
C SER A 860 -10.80 7.02 -11.93
N TYR A 861 -9.60 7.08 -12.52
CA TYR A 861 -8.63 5.99 -12.60
C TYR A 861 -9.19 4.71 -13.23
N MET A 862 -10.24 4.79 -14.07
CA MET A 862 -10.84 3.66 -14.77
C MET A 862 -10.57 3.78 -16.27
N ALA A 863 -9.98 2.75 -16.88
CA ALA A 863 -9.61 2.74 -18.29
C ALA A 863 -10.62 1.96 -19.15
N ILE A 864 -10.98 0.74 -18.71
CA ILE A 864 -11.83 -0.16 -19.48
C ILE A 864 -13.17 -0.33 -18.76
N PRO A 865 -14.31 -0.20 -19.46
CA PRO A 865 -15.62 -0.29 -18.86
C PRO A 865 -15.95 -1.70 -18.36
N ALA A 866 -17.03 -1.80 -17.58
CA ALA A 866 -17.41 -3.07 -16.99
C ALA A 866 -18.06 -4.05 -17.99
N ASN A 867 -17.63 -5.30 -17.93
CA ASN A 867 -18.35 -6.39 -18.59
C ASN A 867 -19.65 -6.70 -17.83
N SER A 868 -20.73 -6.98 -18.56
CA SER A 868 -22.07 -7.18 -17.99
C SER A 868 -22.70 -8.49 -18.45
N TRP A 869 -22.80 -9.43 -17.50
CA TRP A 869 -23.48 -10.71 -17.74
C TRP A 869 -24.99 -10.55 -17.97
N VAL A 870 -25.60 -9.49 -17.42
CA VAL A 870 -27.04 -9.21 -17.56
C VAL A 870 -27.35 -8.83 -19.01
N ASP A 871 -26.52 -7.96 -19.58
CA ASP A 871 -26.63 -7.54 -20.97
C ASP A 871 -26.44 -8.73 -21.94
N ASP A 872 -25.37 -9.50 -21.77
CA ASP A 872 -25.12 -10.70 -22.57
C ASP A 872 -26.25 -11.73 -22.44
N PHE A 873 -26.85 -11.88 -21.26
CA PHE A 873 -27.97 -12.79 -21.03
C PHE A 873 -29.26 -12.33 -21.72
N ILE A 874 -29.57 -11.03 -21.69
CA ILE A 874 -30.72 -10.45 -22.40
C ILE A 874 -30.54 -10.63 -23.91
N ASP A 875 -29.35 -10.37 -24.43
CA ASP A 875 -29.03 -10.52 -25.85
C ASP A 875 -29.10 -12.00 -26.28
N TRP A 876 -28.65 -12.93 -25.43
CA TRP A 876 -28.75 -14.37 -25.66
C TRP A 876 -30.19 -14.89 -25.65
N LEU A 877 -31.06 -14.33 -24.80
CA LEU A 877 -32.49 -14.69 -24.73
C LEU A 877 -33.31 -14.13 -25.90
N ASN A 878 -32.81 -13.12 -26.60
CA ASN A 878 -33.55 -12.44 -27.65
C ASN A 878 -33.99 -13.45 -28.75
N PRO A 879 -35.29 -13.55 -29.07
CA PRO A 879 -35.77 -14.45 -30.12
C PRO A 879 -35.13 -14.21 -31.49
N GLY A 880 -34.63 -13.00 -31.75
CA GLY A 880 -33.92 -12.65 -32.98
C GLY A 880 -32.57 -13.35 -33.16
N SER A 881 -31.88 -13.75 -32.08
CA SER A 881 -30.57 -14.42 -32.13
C SER A 881 -30.67 -15.93 -32.33
N LYS A 882 -31.83 -16.54 -32.06
CA LYS A 882 -32.09 -18.00 -32.05
C LYS A 882 -31.08 -18.81 -31.20
N CYS A 883 -30.42 -18.20 -30.23
CA CYS A 883 -29.47 -18.86 -29.32
C CYS A 883 -30.17 -19.75 -28.28
N CYS A 884 -31.23 -19.25 -27.64
CA CYS A 884 -32.02 -19.99 -26.67
C CYS A 884 -33.15 -20.79 -27.37
N ARG A 885 -32.96 -22.10 -27.53
CA ARG A 885 -33.92 -23.00 -28.21
C ARG A 885 -34.39 -24.11 -27.29
N LEU A 886 -35.59 -24.62 -27.57
CA LEU A 886 -36.17 -25.77 -26.87
C LEU A 886 -36.58 -26.83 -27.90
N TYR A 887 -36.38 -28.11 -27.58
CA TYR A 887 -36.92 -29.17 -28.41
C TYR A 887 -38.44 -29.12 -28.39
N SER A 888 -39.06 -29.00 -29.57
CA SER A 888 -40.51 -28.99 -29.74
C SER A 888 -41.11 -30.40 -29.72
N ILE A 889 -40.33 -31.40 -30.15
CA ILE A 889 -40.74 -32.80 -30.39
C ILE A 889 -39.62 -33.74 -29.90
N GLY A 890 -39.93 -35.01 -29.62
CA GLY A 890 -38.94 -36.04 -29.27
C GLY A 890 -38.75 -36.26 -27.75
N PRO A 891 -37.82 -37.15 -27.36
CA PRO A 891 -37.60 -37.53 -25.96
C PRO A 891 -37.06 -36.39 -25.09
N ASN A 892 -36.48 -35.36 -25.71
CA ASN A 892 -35.99 -34.15 -25.05
C ASN A 892 -36.97 -32.98 -25.12
N LYS A 893 -38.24 -33.21 -25.50
CA LYS A 893 -39.26 -32.16 -25.61
C LYS A 893 -39.31 -31.28 -24.35
N GLY A 894 -39.23 -29.97 -24.54
CA GLY A 894 -39.21 -28.99 -23.46
C GLY A 894 -37.87 -28.82 -22.74
N LYS A 895 -36.82 -29.56 -23.13
CA LYS A 895 -35.44 -29.31 -22.68
C LYS A 895 -34.73 -28.34 -23.61
N PHE A 896 -33.66 -27.72 -23.08
CA PHE A 896 -32.77 -26.83 -23.82
C PHE A 896 -32.10 -27.55 -25.00
N CYS A 897 -32.16 -26.95 -26.18
CA CYS A 897 -31.52 -27.42 -27.41
C CYS A 897 -30.28 -26.54 -27.66
N PRO A 898 -29.07 -27.10 -27.58
CA PRO A 898 -27.84 -26.35 -27.84
C PRO A 898 -27.82 -25.74 -29.24
N ALA A 899 -27.25 -24.54 -29.40
CA ALA A 899 -27.16 -23.85 -30.70
C ALA A 899 -26.37 -24.66 -31.76
N SER A 900 -25.47 -25.54 -31.34
CA SER A 900 -24.66 -26.42 -32.20
C SER A 900 -25.46 -27.55 -32.86
N GLU A 901 -26.61 -27.93 -32.31
CA GLU A 901 -27.45 -28.96 -32.92
C GLU A 901 -28.33 -28.34 -34.02
N CYS A 902 -27.95 -28.57 -35.28
CA CYS A 902 -28.70 -28.12 -36.44
C CYS A 902 -29.73 -29.19 -36.83
N GLU A 903 -31.04 -28.95 -36.64
CA GLU A 903 -32.04 -29.83 -37.26
C GLU A 903 -32.57 -29.27 -38.57
N THR A 904 -32.19 -29.97 -39.64
CA THR A 904 -32.95 -30.16 -40.87
C THR A 904 -34.33 -30.75 -40.56
N LEU A 905 -35.33 -29.95 -40.18
CA LEU A 905 -36.73 -30.36 -40.36
C LEU A 905 -37.65 -29.14 -40.29
N SER A 906 -38.04 -28.71 -41.48
CA SER A 906 -39.17 -27.83 -41.72
C SER A 906 -40.46 -28.45 -41.17
N SER A 907 -41.08 -27.82 -40.17
CA SER A 907 -42.53 -27.62 -40.20
C SER A 907 -42.94 -26.50 -39.25
N LEU A 908 -43.74 -25.58 -39.80
CA LEU A 908 -44.53 -24.62 -39.06
C LEU A 908 -45.36 -25.35 -38.01
N PHE A 909 -45.42 -24.87 -36.76
CA PHE A 909 -46.65 -24.77 -35.98
C PHE A 909 -46.41 -23.92 -34.71
N THR A 910 -47.28 -22.93 -34.54
CA THR A 910 -47.45 -22.09 -33.36
C THR A 910 -47.81 -22.94 -32.15
N ILE A 911 -47.10 -22.80 -31.01
CA ILE A 911 -47.50 -23.43 -29.74
C ILE A 911 -47.45 -22.42 -28.58
N LYS A 912 -48.62 -22.26 -27.94
CA LYS A 912 -48.84 -21.62 -26.63
C LYS A 912 -47.95 -22.24 -25.54
N LEU A 913 -47.16 -21.40 -24.87
CA LEU A 913 -46.41 -21.75 -23.66
C LEU A 913 -47.38 -22.18 -22.53
N ARG A 914 -47.29 -23.44 -22.10
CA ARG A 914 -47.96 -23.94 -20.88
C ARG A 914 -46.96 -23.82 -19.72
N LYS A 915 -47.31 -23.03 -18.70
CA LYS A 915 -46.54 -22.87 -17.45
C LYS A 915 -46.35 -24.24 -16.76
N SER A 916 -45.16 -24.82 -16.85
CA SER A 916 -44.70 -25.84 -15.91
C SER A 916 -43.99 -25.15 -14.75
N LYS A 917 -44.59 -25.24 -13.56
CA LYS A 917 -43.96 -24.85 -12.29
C LYS A 917 -42.70 -25.70 -12.08
N VAL A 918 -41.53 -25.12 -12.37
CA VAL A 918 -40.28 -25.51 -11.74
C VAL A 918 -39.99 -24.42 -10.72
N THR A 919 -40.44 -24.63 -9.49
CA THR A 919 -40.06 -23.81 -8.34
C THR A 919 -38.75 -24.36 -7.77
N CYS A 920 -37.64 -24.00 -8.42
CA CYS A 920 -36.40 -23.72 -7.72
C CYS A 920 -36.14 -22.24 -8.01
N VAL A 921 -36.57 -21.37 -7.10
CA VAL A 921 -36.21 -19.95 -7.18
C VAL A 921 -34.73 -19.90 -6.82
N SER A 922 -33.85 -20.03 -7.81
CA SER A 922 -32.42 -19.79 -7.67
C SER A 922 -32.23 -18.29 -7.45
N VAL A 923 -32.32 -17.85 -6.19
CA VAL A 923 -32.01 -16.47 -5.82
C VAL A 923 -30.51 -16.27 -6.03
N LEU A 924 -30.13 -15.29 -6.84
CA LEU A 924 -28.74 -14.89 -7.03
C LEU A 924 -28.20 -14.34 -5.70
N LEU A 925 -27.16 -14.96 -5.16
CA LEU A 925 -26.57 -14.60 -3.88
C LEU A 925 -25.62 -13.40 -3.99
N ALA A 926 -24.77 -13.40 -5.02
CA ALA A 926 -23.85 -12.32 -5.34
C ALA A 926 -23.57 -12.32 -6.84
N THR A 927 -23.27 -11.15 -7.40
CA THR A 927 -22.80 -11.01 -8.80
C THR A 927 -21.61 -10.06 -8.85
N ARG A 928 -20.78 -10.11 -9.90
CA ARG A 928 -19.63 -9.22 -10.07
C ARG A 928 -19.56 -8.68 -11.49
N PHE A 929 -19.16 -7.42 -11.62
CA PHE A 929 -18.93 -6.73 -12.88
C PHE A 929 -17.45 -6.33 -12.95
N MET A 930 -16.72 -6.84 -13.93
CA MET A 930 -15.27 -6.65 -14.03
C MET A 930 -14.95 -5.45 -14.93
N ALA A 931 -14.17 -4.50 -14.41
CA ALA A 931 -13.60 -3.36 -15.12
C ALA A 931 -12.07 -3.30 -14.88
N TYR A 932 -11.35 -2.39 -15.54
CA TYR A 932 -9.91 -2.21 -15.32
C TYR A 932 -9.55 -0.79 -14.95
N HIS A 933 -8.61 -0.65 -14.01
CA HIS A 933 -7.98 0.63 -13.71
C HIS A 933 -7.05 1.09 -14.83
N THR A 934 -6.67 2.37 -14.79
CA THR A 934 -5.49 2.89 -15.50
C THR A 934 -4.20 2.31 -14.91
N ALA A 935 -3.07 2.41 -15.60
CA ALA A 935 -1.78 2.01 -15.04
C ALA A 935 -1.44 2.85 -13.80
N LEU A 936 -1.45 2.21 -12.62
CA LEU A 936 -1.16 2.84 -11.32
C LEU A 936 0.30 2.54 -10.94
N THR A 937 1.05 3.58 -10.60
CA THR A 937 2.49 3.50 -10.36
C THR A 937 2.88 3.84 -8.92
N THR A 938 2.24 4.86 -8.34
CA THR A 938 2.59 5.36 -6.99
C THR A 938 1.57 4.94 -5.95
N SER A 939 1.99 4.84 -4.68
CA SER A 939 1.07 4.55 -3.58
C SER A 939 -0.12 5.53 -3.50
N LYS A 940 0.11 6.81 -3.87
CA LYS A 940 -0.91 7.86 -3.89
C LYS A 940 -1.98 7.59 -4.94
N GLU A 941 -1.59 7.15 -6.13
CA GLU A 941 -2.51 6.77 -7.21
C GLU A 941 -3.35 5.55 -6.80
N PHE A 942 -2.75 4.53 -6.18
CA PHE A 942 -3.50 3.38 -5.64
C PHE A 942 -4.52 3.79 -4.59
N THR A 943 -4.15 4.67 -3.65
CA THR A 943 -5.07 5.16 -2.62
C THR A 943 -6.17 6.06 -3.21
N ALA A 944 -5.85 6.90 -4.19
CA ALA A 944 -6.83 7.73 -4.90
C ALA A 944 -7.82 6.89 -5.70
N ALA A 945 -7.33 5.92 -6.47
CA ALA A 945 -8.16 4.98 -7.23
C ALA A 945 -9.12 4.20 -6.31
N LEU A 946 -8.64 3.72 -5.15
CA LEU A 946 -9.48 3.08 -4.13
C LEU A 946 -10.59 4.01 -3.63
N LYS A 947 -10.26 5.25 -3.29
CA LYS A 947 -11.23 6.22 -2.78
C LYS A 947 -12.32 6.50 -3.81
N ILE A 948 -11.94 6.75 -5.05
CA ILE A 948 -12.87 7.10 -6.14
C ILE A 948 -13.72 5.91 -6.55
N ALA A 949 -13.14 4.70 -6.62
CA ALA A 949 -13.91 3.48 -6.86
C ALA A 949 -14.96 3.23 -5.76
N ARG A 950 -14.64 3.51 -4.49
CA ARG A 950 -15.59 3.41 -3.36
C ARG A 950 -16.69 4.46 -3.45
N GLU A 951 -16.38 5.69 -3.82
CA GLU A 951 -17.37 6.75 -4.05
C GLU A 951 -18.32 6.38 -5.20
N LEU A 952 -17.78 5.86 -6.31
CA LEU A 952 -18.57 5.35 -7.43
C LEU A 952 -19.49 4.20 -7.01
N ALA A 953 -18.96 3.21 -6.30
CA ALA A 953 -19.74 2.07 -5.80
C ALA A 953 -20.82 2.50 -4.79
N HIS A 954 -20.54 3.51 -3.95
CA HIS A 954 -21.53 4.08 -3.04
C HIS A 954 -22.66 4.79 -3.79
N ASN A 955 -22.34 5.59 -4.81
CA ASN A 955 -23.34 6.22 -5.67
C ASN A 955 -24.22 5.18 -6.39
N ILE A 956 -23.62 4.11 -6.92
CA ILE A 956 -24.35 2.98 -7.52
C ILE A 956 -25.28 2.34 -6.48
N THR A 957 -24.78 2.07 -5.27
CA THR A 957 -25.56 1.49 -4.18
C THR A 957 -26.79 2.33 -3.83
N LEU A 958 -26.62 3.66 -3.70
CA LEU A 958 -27.73 4.58 -3.39
C LEU A 958 -28.82 4.55 -4.48
N SER A 959 -28.44 4.57 -5.76
CA SER A 959 -29.41 4.46 -6.85
C SER A 959 -30.14 3.13 -6.83
N MET A 960 -29.43 2.01 -6.59
CA MET A 960 -30.06 0.70 -6.59
C MET A 960 -30.97 0.46 -5.38
N ARG A 961 -30.64 1.05 -4.21
CA ARG A 961 -31.50 1.00 -3.01
C ARG A 961 -32.83 1.72 -3.19
N SER A 962 -32.93 2.70 -4.09
CA SER A 962 -34.22 3.36 -4.37
C SER A 962 -35.22 2.47 -5.11
N ILE A 963 -34.80 1.30 -5.61
CA ILE A 963 -35.67 0.41 -6.37
C ILE A 963 -36.56 -0.40 -5.42
N PRO A 964 -37.89 -0.42 -5.64
CA PRO A 964 -38.83 -1.14 -4.79
C PRO A 964 -38.48 -2.63 -4.64
N GLY A 965 -38.45 -3.11 -3.40
CA GLY A 965 -38.15 -4.52 -3.09
C GLY A 965 -36.68 -4.85 -2.84
N THR A 966 -35.79 -3.85 -2.86
CA THR A 966 -34.37 -3.99 -2.49
C THR A 966 -34.19 -3.91 -0.97
N SER A 967 -33.34 -4.76 -0.39
CA SER A 967 -33.00 -4.71 1.04
C SER A 967 -32.21 -3.44 1.38
N GLN A 968 -32.37 -2.90 2.59
CA GLN A 968 -31.50 -1.80 3.07
C GLN A 968 -30.05 -2.24 3.25
N ASP A 969 -29.82 -3.53 3.49
CA ASP A 969 -28.49 -4.13 3.65
C ASP A 969 -27.80 -4.40 2.30
N PHE A 970 -28.48 -4.18 1.18
CA PHE A 970 -27.88 -4.36 -0.15
C PHE A 970 -26.78 -3.32 -0.38
N GLU A 971 -25.64 -3.76 -0.88
CA GLU A 971 -24.53 -2.87 -1.22
C GLU A 971 -23.75 -3.36 -2.43
N VAL A 972 -23.13 -2.40 -3.11
CA VAL A 972 -22.14 -2.64 -4.15
C VAL A 972 -20.81 -2.14 -3.62
N PHE A 973 -19.78 -2.99 -3.67
CA PHE A 973 -18.43 -2.61 -3.28
C PHE A 973 -17.43 -3.00 -4.38
N PRO A 974 -16.36 -2.20 -4.56
CA PRO A 974 -15.30 -2.52 -5.50
C PRO A 974 -14.26 -3.41 -4.83
N TYR A 975 -13.96 -4.56 -5.41
CA TYR A 975 -12.92 -5.48 -4.96
C TYR A 975 -11.78 -5.52 -5.97
N THR A 976 -10.55 -5.36 -5.48
CA THR A 976 -9.32 -5.70 -6.19
C THR A 976 -8.26 -6.17 -5.19
N VAL A 977 -7.24 -6.85 -5.68
CA VAL A 977 -6.18 -7.46 -4.85
C VAL A 977 -5.37 -6.40 -4.08
N THR A 978 -5.25 -5.19 -4.61
CA THR A 978 -4.43 -4.13 -4.00
C THR A 978 -5.12 -3.41 -2.84
N TYR A 979 -6.45 -3.41 -2.76
CA TYR A 979 -7.20 -2.61 -1.79
C TYR A 979 -6.95 -2.99 -0.34
N VAL A 980 -6.70 -4.27 -0.05
CA VAL A 980 -6.37 -4.73 1.32
C VAL A 980 -5.07 -4.13 1.86
N PHE A 981 -4.15 -3.72 0.98
CA PHE A 981 -2.89 -3.09 1.36
C PHE A 981 -3.01 -1.57 1.45
N TYR A 982 -3.72 -0.94 0.51
CA TYR A 982 -3.77 0.52 0.42
C TYR A 982 -4.90 1.17 1.23
N GLU A 983 -5.88 0.40 1.73
CA GLU A 983 -6.95 0.93 2.60
C GLU A 983 -6.39 1.62 3.84
N GLN A 984 -5.30 1.09 4.41
CA GLN A 984 -4.70 1.65 5.62
C GLN A 984 -4.33 3.14 5.48
N TYR A 985 -3.95 3.58 4.29
CA TYR A 985 -3.51 4.96 4.05
C TYR A 985 -4.68 5.96 4.03
N LEU A 986 -5.93 5.51 3.97
CA LEU A 986 -7.10 6.39 4.07
C LEU A 986 -7.28 6.96 5.48
N THR A 987 -6.92 6.20 6.53
CA THR A 987 -7.13 6.58 7.94
C THR A 987 -5.83 6.74 8.73
N ILE A 988 -4.67 6.39 8.16
CA ILE A 988 -3.38 6.35 8.87
C ILE A 988 -2.99 7.69 9.53
N VAL A 989 -3.32 8.82 8.91
CA VAL A 989 -2.99 10.14 9.47
C VAL A 989 -3.83 10.41 10.72
N SER A 990 -5.14 10.17 10.64
CA SER A 990 -6.04 10.33 11.80
C SER A 990 -5.74 9.33 12.92
N GLU A 991 -5.48 8.07 12.58
CA GLU A 991 -5.13 7.02 13.56
C GLU A 991 -3.76 7.29 14.19
N GLY A 992 -2.79 7.76 13.40
CA GLY A 992 -1.47 8.13 13.90
C GLY A 992 -1.51 9.31 14.86
N LEU A 993 -2.24 10.38 14.51
CA LEU A 993 -2.46 11.52 15.40
C LEU A 993 -3.16 11.11 16.70
N PHE A 994 -4.17 10.24 16.61
CA PHE A 994 -4.86 9.69 17.78
C PHE A 994 -3.91 8.88 18.67
N ASN A 995 -3.11 7.97 18.08
CA ASN A 995 -2.17 7.14 18.80
C ASN A 995 -1.05 7.96 19.47
N ILE A 996 -0.44 8.92 18.77
CA ILE A 996 0.60 9.79 19.34
C ILE A 996 0.01 10.63 20.47
N SER A 997 -1.19 11.21 20.29
CA SER A 997 -1.87 11.98 21.34
C SER A 997 -2.17 11.13 22.58
N LEU A 998 -2.60 9.88 22.37
CA LEU A 998 -2.87 8.93 23.43
C LEU A 998 -1.59 8.50 24.16
N CYS A 999 -0.44 8.46 23.48
CA CYS A 999 0.86 8.17 24.07
C CYS A 999 1.40 9.34 24.92
N LEU A 1000 1.09 10.58 24.57
CA LEU A 1000 1.55 11.78 25.29
C LEU A 1000 0.82 12.01 26.62
N LEU A 1001 -0.43 11.56 26.75
CA LEU A 1001 -1.21 11.78 27.98
C LEU A 1001 -0.65 11.00 29.19
N PRO A 1002 -0.34 9.69 29.10
CA PRO A 1002 0.23 8.94 30.21
C PRO A 1002 1.65 9.38 30.56
N THR A 1003 2.47 9.80 29.59
CA THR A 1003 3.82 10.30 29.90
C THR A 1003 3.71 11.53 30.79
N PHE A 1004 2.77 12.44 30.51
CA PHE A 1004 2.44 13.55 31.40
C PHE A 1004 1.91 13.09 32.76
N VAL A 1005 0.95 12.16 32.81
CA VAL A 1005 0.36 11.67 34.06
C VAL A 1005 1.39 10.97 34.95
N VAL A 1006 2.20 10.06 34.40
CA VAL A 1006 3.25 9.32 35.11
C VAL A 1006 4.32 10.28 35.61
N CYS A 1007 4.76 11.23 34.79
CA CYS A 1007 5.71 12.26 35.22
C CYS A 1007 5.14 13.09 36.38
N CYS A 1008 3.92 13.59 36.27
CA CYS A 1008 3.28 14.39 37.32
C CYS A 1008 3.13 13.59 38.62
N LEU A 1009 2.67 12.35 38.56
CA LEU A 1009 2.47 11.51 39.75
C LEU A 1009 3.79 11.19 40.45
N LEU A 1010 4.81 10.76 39.70
CA LEU A 1010 6.09 10.35 40.29
C LEU A 1010 6.97 11.53 40.72
N LEU A 1011 6.79 12.73 40.13
CA LEU A 1011 7.45 13.97 40.58
C LEU A 1011 6.71 14.69 41.71
N GLY A 1012 5.59 14.16 42.24
CA GLY A 1012 4.92 14.72 43.41
C GLY A 1012 3.74 15.67 43.16
N MET A 1013 3.03 15.48 42.05
CA MET A 1013 2.01 16.39 41.52
C MET A 1013 2.53 17.76 41.08
N ASP A 1014 3.79 17.84 40.66
CA ASP A 1014 4.32 19.03 39.98
C ASP A 1014 3.83 19.09 38.52
N LEU A 1015 2.70 19.79 38.34
CA LEU A 1015 2.08 20.01 37.03
C LEU A 1015 2.97 20.87 36.11
N ARG A 1016 3.84 21.71 36.66
CA ARG A 1016 4.65 22.65 35.89
C ARG A 1016 5.81 21.93 35.23
N SER A 1017 6.58 21.13 35.98
CA SER A 1017 7.64 20.30 35.41
C SER A 1017 7.09 19.24 34.46
N GLY A 1018 5.93 18.65 34.78
CA GLY A 1018 5.22 17.74 33.87
C GLY A 1018 4.83 18.41 32.54
N ALA A 1019 4.32 19.65 32.57
CA ALA A 1019 3.95 20.40 31.38
C ALA A 1019 5.17 20.80 30.53
N LEU A 1020 6.30 21.16 31.16
CA LEU A 1020 7.55 21.44 30.45
C LEU A 1020 8.08 20.19 29.75
N ASN A 1021 8.04 19.03 30.42
CA ASN A 1021 8.42 17.75 29.81
C ASN A 1021 7.55 17.45 28.59
N LEU A 1022 6.23 17.53 28.77
CA LEU A 1022 5.27 17.31 27.68
C LEU A 1022 5.52 18.24 26.49
N LEU A 1023 5.74 19.53 26.74
CA LEU A 1023 6.04 20.51 25.69
C LEU A 1023 7.31 20.12 24.93
N THR A 1024 8.38 19.75 25.62
CA THR A 1024 9.63 19.34 24.95
C THR A 1024 9.46 18.07 24.12
N ILE A 1025 8.68 17.10 24.59
CA ILE A 1025 8.41 15.86 23.83
C ILE A 1025 7.56 16.17 22.59
N ILE A 1026 6.56 17.06 22.69
CA ILE A 1026 5.78 17.53 21.53
C ILE A 1026 6.67 18.23 20.50
N MET A 1027 7.63 19.05 20.93
CA MET A 1027 8.57 19.69 20.01
C MET A 1027 9.43 18.64 19.29
N ILE A 1028 9.99 17.66 20.01
CA ILE A 1028 10.79 16.59 19.41
C ILE A 1028 10.00 15.79 18.36
N THR A 1029 8.74 15.43 18.65
CA THR A 1029 7.92 14.64 17.72
C THR A 1029 7.58 15.43 16.47
N VAL A 1030 7.18 16.70 16.60
CA VAL A 1030 6.89 17.59 15.45
C VAL A 1030 8.14 17.84 14.62
N ASP A 1031 9.29 18.09 15.25
CA ASP A 1031 10.55 18.28 14.53
C ASP A 1031 11.00 17.01 13.81
N THR A 1032 10.75 15.83 14.40
CA THR A 1032 11.02 14.55 13.73
C THR A 1032 10.21 14.43 12.44
N VAL A 1033 8.91 14.75 12.47
CA VAL A 1033 8.04 14.74 11.28
C VAL A 1033 8.46 15.80 10.25
N GLY A 1034 8.89 16.99 10.70
CA GLY A 1034 9.44 18.02 9.82
C GLY A 1034 10.69 17.55 9.06
N VAL A 1035 11.64 16.95 9.78
CA VAL A 1035 12.88 16.41 9.18
C VAL A 1035 12.61 15.19 8.30
N MET A 1036 11.61 14.36 8.62
CA MET A 1036 11.16 13.27 7.73
C MET A 1036 10.83 13.79 6.33
N THR A 1037 10.15 14.94 6.24
CA THR A 1037 9.82 15.57 4.95
C THR A 1037 11.08 16.05 4.22
N LEU A 1038 12.03 16.66 4.92
CA LEU A 1038 13.30 17.13 4.33
C LEU A 1038 14.16 15.98 3.79
N TRP A 1039 14.09 14.80 4.43
CA TRP A 1039 14.89 13.64 4.06
C TRP A 1039 14.16 12.64 3.17
N GLY A 1040 12.95 12.99 2.69
CA GLY A 1040 12.14 12.16 1.80
C GLY A 1040 11.70 10.84 2.43
N ILE A 1041 11.27 10.85 3.69
CA ILE A 1041 10.76 9.68 4.40
C ILE A 1041 9.22 9.74 4.38
N ASP A 1042 8.60 8.79 3.68
CA ASP A 1042 7.15 8.70 3.61
C ASP A 1042 6.52 8.31 4.95
N TYR A 1043 5.32 8.82 5.20
CA TYR A 1043 4.53 8.48 6.36
C TYR A 1043 3.72 7.19 6.11
N ASN A 1044 4.06 6.13 6.84
CA ASN A 1044 3.41 4.83 6.79
C ASN A 1044 3.38 4.16 8.19
N ALA A 1045 2.91 2.92 8.27
CA ALA A 1045 2.78 2.19 9.53
C ALA A 1045 4.13 1.96 10.24
N VAL A 1046 5.22 1.76 9.49
CA VAL A 1046 6.58 1.60 10.05
C VAL A 1046 7.09 2.94 10.59
N ALA A 1047 6.84 4.04 9.89
CA ALA A 1047 7.15 5.38 10.40
C ALA A 1047 6.37 5.69 11.69
N LEU A 1048 5.09 5.31 11.76
CA LEU A 1048 4.27 5.47 12.96
C LEU A 1048 4.85 4.69 14.16
N ILE A 1049 5.30 3.44 13.97
CA ILE A 1049 5.96 2.67 15.04
C ILE A 1049 7.20 3.41 15.58
N ASN A 1050 8.04 3.91 14.67
CA ASN A 1050 9.25 4.64 15.06
C ASN A 1050 8.92 5.98 15.73
N LEU A 1051 7.84 6.67 15.33
CA LEU A 1051 7.38 7.89 16.01
C LEU A 1051 6.82 7.62 17.42
N VAL A 1052 6.10 6.52 17.62
CA VAL A 1052 5.67 6.08 18.96
C VAL A 1052 6.89 5.73 19.82
N THR A 1053 7.89 5.06 19.23
CA THR A 1053 9.17 4.77 19.89
C THR A 1053 9.94 6.05 20.22
N ALA A 1054 9.88 7.06 19.35
CA ALA A 1054 10.50 8.38 19.57
C ALA A 1054 9.91 9.08 20.80
N VAL A 1055 8.59 8.99 21.03
CA VAL A 1055 7.96 9.50 22.24
C VAL A 1055 8.56 8.84 23.48
N GLY A 1056 8.73 7.51 23.45
CA GLY A 1056 9.36 6.74 24.53
C GLY A 1056 10.80 7.19 24.81
N ILE A 1057 11.68 7.11 23.80
CA ILE A 1057 13.10 7.50 23.93
C ILE A 1057 13.25 8.97 24.36
N SER A 1058 12.35 9.86 23.95
CA SER A 1058 12.36 11.27 24.37
C SER A 1058 12.14 11.44 25.87
N VAL A 1059 11.41 10.53 26.53
CA VAL A 1059 11.21 10.54 27.98
C VAL A 1059 12.53 10.34 28.72
N GLU A 1060 13.44 9.51 28.20
CA GLU A 1060 14.76 9.31 28.81
C GLU A 1060 15.60 10.59 28.81
N PHE A 1061 15.64 11.30 27.67
CA PHE A 1061 16.36 12.56 27.56
C PHE A 1061 15.81 13.66 28.48
N VAL A 1062 14.49 13.71 28.66
CA VAL A 1062 13.80 14.82 29.32
C VAL A 1062 13.60 14.57 30.83
N SER A 1063 13.11 13.39 31.21
CA SER A 1063 12.68 13.12 32.58
C SER A 1063 13.83 13.07 33.59
N HIS A 1064 14.99 12.50 33.21
CA HIS A 1064 16.18 12.46 34.06
C HIS A 1064 16.70 13.87 34.35
N MET A 1065 16.73 14.74 33.33
CA MET A 1065 17.18 16.13 33.47
C MET A 1065 16.22 16.93 34.36
N THR A 1066 14.92 16.85 34.11
CA THR A 1066 13.91 17.57 34.88
C THR A 1066 13.86 17.11 36.34
N ARG A 1067 13.96 15.80 36.61
CA ARG A 1067 14.05 15.30 38.00
C ARG A 1067 15.32 15.80 38.69
N SER A 1068 16.47 15.78 38.01
CA SER A 1068 17.72 16.29 38.59
C SER A 1068 17.66 17.78 38.89
N PHE A 1069 16.92 18.56 38.08
CA PHE A 1069 16.67 19.98 38.33
C PHE A 1069 15.74 20.20 39.52
N ALA A 1070 14.64 19.44 39.60
CA ALA A 1070 13.66 19.52 40.68
C ALA A 1070 14.26 19.17 42.05
N MET A 1071 15.21 18.22 42.09
CA MET A 1071 15.88 17.78 43.32
C MET A 1071 17.09 18.62 43.73
N SER A 1072 17.51 19.61 42.93
CA SER A 1072 18.67 20.45 43.25
C SER A 1072 18.33 21.50 44.32
N ILE A 1073 19.23 21.66 45.30
CA ILE A 1073 19.08 22.55 46.47
C ILE A 1073 19.67 23.95 46.18
N GLN A 1074 20.18 24.21 44.98
CA GLN A 1074 20.79 25.52 44.67
C GLN A 1074 19.77 26.66 44.71
N PRO A 1075 20.16 27.87 45.14
CA PRO A 1075 19.21 28.95 45.44
C PRO A 1075 18.59 29.60 44.20
N THR A 1076 19.25 29.52 43.03
CA THR A 1076 18.77 30.16 41.80
C THR A 1076 18.43 29.14 40.72
N HIS A 1077 17.42 29.43 39.89
CA HIS A 1077 17.03 28.63 38.72
C HIS A 1077 18.20 28.34 37.78
N VAL A 1078 19.08 29.32 37.59
CA VAL A 1078 20.24 29.19 36.69
C VAL A 1078 21.30 28.25 37.28
N GLU A 1079 21.56 28.33 38.59
CA GLU A 1079 22.54 27.43 39.23
C GLU A 1079 22.03 26.00 39.33
N ARG A 1080 20.73 25.80 39.61
CA ARG A 1080 20.11 24.46 39.56
C ARG A 1080 20.20 23.85 38.16
N ALA A 1081 19.87 24.62 37.13
CA ALA A 1081 20.01 24.19 35.74
C ALA A 1081 21.47 23.84 35.41
N LYS A 1082 22.43 24.63 35.90
CA LYS A 1082 23.86 24.40 35.67
C LYS A 1082 24.35 23.12 36.36
N GLU A 1083 23.91 22.85 37.58
CA GLU A 1083 24.23 21.63 38.30
C GLU A 1083 23.64 20.40 37.60
N ALA A 1084 22.34 20.42 37.31
CA ALA A 1084 21.65 19.32 36.62
C ALA A 1084 22.26 19.01 35.25
N THR A 1085 22.60 20.06 34.47
CA THR A 1085 23.25 19.90 33.16
C THR A 1085 24.65 19.26 33.30
N ALA A 1086 25.39 19.59 34.37
CA ALA A 1086 26.72 19.04 34.57
C ALA A 1086 26.67 17.57 35.02
N THR A 1087 25.88 17.26 36.05
CA THR A 1087 25.84 15.93 36.67
C THR A 1087 25.02 14.95 35.84
N MET A 1088 23.75 15.26 35.59
CA MET A 1088 22.84 14.38 34.85
C MET A 1088 23.06 14.48 33.35
N GLY A 1089 23.33 15.68 32.81
CA GLY A 1089 23.59 15.83 31.37
C GLY A 1089 24.80 15.05 30.87
N SER A 1090 25.86 14.92 31.67
CA SER A 1090 27.00 14.04 31.32
C SER A 1090 26.66 12.56 31.37
N ALA A 1091 25.74 12.13 32.25
CA ALA A 1091 25.27 10.75 32.33
C ALA A 1091 24.34 10.41 31.15
N VAL A 1092 23.39 11.28 30.84
CA VAL A 1092 22.44 11.12 29.72
C VAL A 1092 23.16 11.17 28.37
N PHE A 1093 24.18 12.03 28.21
CA PHE A 1093 24.97 12.06 26.99
C PHE A 1093 25.77 10.75 26.77
N ALA A 1094 26.42 10.24 27.82
CA ALA A 1094 27.27 9.07 27.72
C ALA A 1094 26.51 7.73 27.74
N GLY A 1095 25.38 7.67 28.43
CA GLY A 1095 24.39 6.61 28.29
C GLY A 1095 23.64 6.81 26.97
N VAL A 1096 22.47 7.42 27.04
CA VAL A 1096 21.48 7.50 25.95
C VAL A 1096 22.01 7.89 24.58
N ALA A 1097 22.80 8.97 24.43
CA ALA A 1097 23.21 9.40 23.09
C ALA A 1097 24.30 8.49 22.50
N MET A 1098 25.32 8.16 23.30
CA MET A 1098 26.50 7.45 22.82
C MET A 1098 26.36 5.92 22.81
N THR A 1099 25.38 5.35 23.53
CA THR A 1099 24.98 3.94 23.37
C THR A 1099 24.25 3.72 22.05
N ASN A 1100 23.32 4.61 21.71
CA ASN A 1100 22.42 4.48 20.56
C ASN A 1100 23.10 4.82 19.23
N LEU A 1101 23.90 5.90 19.16
CA LEU A 1101 24.51 6.36 17.90
C LEU A 1101 25.36 5.29 17.19
N PRO A 1102 26.31 4.58 17.85
CA PRO A 1102 27.12 3.56 17.18
C PRO A 1102 26.28 2.42 16.62
N GLY A 1103 25.25 1.99 17.37
CA GLY A 1103 24.34 0.93 16.94
C GLY A 1103 23.55 1.32 15.69
N ILE A 1104 23.02 2.54 15.66
CA ILE A 1104 22.26 3.08 14.53
C ILE A 1104 23.16 3.26 13.30
N VAL A 1105 24.38 3.78 13.47
CA VAL A 1105 25.30 4.03 12.33
C VAL A 1105 25.67 2.74 11.60
N VAL A 1106 25.76 1.60 12.28
CA VAL A 1106 26.00 0.30 11.63
C VAL A 1106 24.86 -0.09 10.69
N LEU A 1107 23.62 0.30 11.00
CA LEU A 1107 22.44 0.03 10.15
C LEU A 1107 22.49 0.77 8.81
N ALA A 1108 23.36 1.78 8.66
CA ALA A 1108 23.59 2.45 7.37
C ALA A 1108 24.08 1.48 6.27
N PHE A 1109 24.68 0.34 6.67
CA PHE A 1109 25.19 -0.67 5.75
C PHE A 1109 24.19 -1.80 5.44
N ALA A 1110 22.95 -1.73 5.97
CA ALA A 1110 21.88 -2.70 5.67
C ALA A 1110 21.61 -2.81 4.16
N LYS A 1111 21.19 -3.97 3.68
CA LYS A 1111 20.85 -4.20 2.27
C LYS A 1111 19.40 -3.83 1.95
N ALA A 1112 18.49 -3.98 2.90
CA ALA A 1112 17.10 -3.54 2.75
C ALA A 1112 16.99 -2.00 2.70
N GLN A 1113 16.33 -1.47 1.67
CA GLN A 1113 15.99 -0.04 1.62
C GLN A 1113 15.05 0.35 2.76
N LEU A 1114 14.12 -0.53 3.12
CA LEU A 1114 13.22 -0.34 4.26
C LEU A 1114 13.99 -0.09 5.57
N ILE A 1115 15.05 -0.87 5.85
CA ILE A 1115 15.89 -0.68 7.04
C ILE A 1115 16.72 0.60 6.94
N GLN A 1116 17.33 0.87 5.79
CA GLN A 1116 18.12 2.07 5.59
C GLN A 1116 17.30 3.36 5.77
N ILE A 1117 16.07 3.41 5.25
CA ILE A 1117 15.24 4.62 5.30
C ILE A 1117 14.52 4.72 6.65
N PHE A 1118 13.75 3.70 7.05
CA PHE A 1118 12.86 3.80 8.20
C PHE A 1118 13.51 3.48 9.54
N PHE A 1119 14.63 2.75 9.58
CA PHE A 1119 15.31 2.42 10.83
C PHE A 1119 16.62 3.16 11.00
N PHE A 1120 17.46 3.28 9.97
CA PHE A 1120 18.70 4.05 10.07
C PHE A 1120 18.43 5.56 10.09
N ARG A 1121 17.86 6.15 9.02
CA ARG A 1121 17.68 7.61 8.96
C ARG A 1121 16.75 8.11 10.05
N LEU A 1122 15.61 7.46 10.25
CA LEU A 1122 14.61 7.92 11.21
C LEU A 1122 15.10 7.83 12.66
N ASN A 1123 15.69 6.70 13.10
CA ASN A 1123 16.22 6.61 14.46
C ASN A 1123 17.42 7.54 14.68
N LEU A 1124 18.24 7.78 13.64
CA LEU A 1124 19.31 8.78 13.72
C LEU A 1124 18.74 10.18 13.97
N VAL A 1125 17.68 10.57 13.27
CA VAL A 1125 16.99 11.85 13.49
C VAL A 1125 16.42 11.93 14.90
N ILE A 1126 15.73 10.88 15.35
CA ILE A 1126 15.12 10.80 16.69
C ILE A 1126 16.19 11.00 17.78
N THR A 1127 17.30 10.27 17.72
CA THR A 1127 18.37 10.37 18.73
C THR A 1127 19.05 11.75 18.70
N LEU A 1128 19.31 12.32 17.52
CA LEU A 1128 19.94 13.65 17.41
C LEU A 1128 19.02 14.77 17.90
N LEU A 1129 17.74 14.74 17.53
CA LEU A 1129 16.75 15.72 17.99
C LEU A 1129 16.46 15.56 19.49
N GLY A 1130 16.36 14.33 20.00
CA GLY A 1130 16.23 14.04 21.43
C GLY A 1130 17.41 14.59 22.23
N MET A 1131 18.64 14.37 21.75
CA MET A 1131 19.85 14.93 22.35
C MET A 1131 19.85 16.48 22.33
N ALA A 1132 19.50 17.09 21.19
CA ALA A 1132 19.45 18.55 21.06
C ALA A 1132 18.40 19.16 22.01
N HIS A 1133 17.20 18.59 22.07
CA HIS A 1133 16.15 19.09 22.95
C HIS A 1133 16.44 18.83 24.44
N GLY A 1134 16.91 17.63 24.79
CA GLY A 1134 17.18 17.25 26.18
C GLY A 1134 18.40 17.94 26.80
N LEU A 1135 19.49 18.12 26.04
CA LEU A 1135 20.76 18.65 26.58
C LEU A 1135 21.02 20.14 26.27
N ILE A 1136 20.29 20.74 25.32
CA ILE A 1136 20.45 22.16 24.94
C ILE A 1136 19.18 22.95 25.30
N PHE A 1137 18.02 22.56 24.77
CA PHE A 1137 16.79 23.34 24.93
C PHE A 1137 16.20 23.26 26.34
N LEU A 1138 16.05 22.05 26.88
CA LEU A 1138 15.40 21.81 28.18
C LEU A 1138 16.11 22.52 29.34
N PRO A 1139 17.46 22.52 29.49
CA PRO A 1139 18.11 23.28 30.56
C PRO A 1139 17.87 24.79 30.48
N VAL A 1140 17.80 25.35 29.26
CA VAL A 1140 17.49 26.76 29.05
C VAL A 1140 16.05 27.06 29.42
N LEU A 1141 15.11 26.19 29.02
CA LEU A 1141 13.69 26.29 29.34
C LEU A 1141 13.45 26.23 30.87
N LEU A 1142 14.07 25.27 31.56
CA LEU A 1142 14.04 25.14 33.02
C LEU A 1142 14.65 26.37 33.72
N SER A 1143 15.66 27.02 33.14
CA SER A 1143 16.27 28.22 33.72
C SER A 1143 15.34 29.45 33.73
N TYR A 1144 14.35 29.51 32.84
CA TYR A 1144 13.34 30.58 32.78
C TYR A 1144 12.04 30.20 33.49
N PHE A 1145 11.56 28.99 33.25
CA PHE A 1145 10.22 28.54 33.64
C PHE A 1145 10.21 27.41 34.66
N GLY A 1146 11.35 27.02 35.25
CA GLY A 1146 11.38 26.04 36.33
C GLY A 1146 10.66 26.51 37.60
N GLU A 1147 10.26 25.56 38.45
CA GLU A 1147 9.64 25.85 39.76
C GLU A 1147 10.69 26.26 40.80
N SER A 1148 10.40 27.23 41.67
CA SER A 1148 11.37 27.80 42.63
C SER A 1148 11.62 26.85 43.80
N ALA A 1149 12.87 26.55 44.14
CA ALA A 1149 13.19 25.70 45.30
C ALA A 1149 12.87 26.43 46.62
N CYS A 1150 12.26 25.70 47.55
CA CYS A 1150 12.10 26.09 48.95
C CYS A 1150 13.19 25.39 49.78
N VAL A 1151 14.13 26.15 50.34
CA VAL A 1151 15.18 25.65 51.25
C VAL A 1151 14.57 25.37 52.64
N CYS A 1152 14.12 24.15 52.90
CA CYS A 1152 13.89 23.71 54.27
C CYS A 1152 15.24 23.41 54.94
N ALA A 1153 15.72 24.30 55.79
CA ALA A 1153 16.81 24.00 56.70
C ALA A 1153 16.36 22.89 57.68
N CYS A 1154 17.00 21.73 57.63
CA CYS A 1154 16.90 20.73 58.68
C CYS A 1154 17.46 21.32 59.99
N VAL A 1155 16.58 21.73 60.90
CA VAL A 1155 16.97 21.98 62.30
C VAL A 1155 17.09 20.62 62.98
N GLY A 1156 18.31 20.28 63.42
CA GLY A 1156 18.60 19.03 64.12
C GLY A 1156 18.02 18.95 65.54
N ALA A 1157 17.68 17.73 65.96
CA ALA A 1157 17.64 17.15 67.31
C ALA A 1157 16.73 15.88 67.22
N CYS A 1158 17.07 14.67 67.67
CA CYS A 1158 17.86 14.26 68.82
C CYS A 1158 18.64 12.97 68.52
N GLN A 1159 19.93 12.94 68.87
CA GLN A 1159 20.54 11.73 69.41
C GLN A 1159 19.97 11.49 70.82
N PRO A 1160 19.54 10.27 71.19
CA PRO A 1160 19.61 9.84 72.56
C PRO A 1160 21.04 9.36 72.83
N THR A 1161 21.69 10.00 73.80
CA THR A 1161 22.81 9.43 74.54
C THR A 1161 22.39 8.11 75.17
N ASP A 1162 23.21 7.07 74.99
CA ASP A 1162 24.03 6.49 76.05
C ASP A 1162 25.37 6.01 75.47
#